data_AF-A0A2S7Q600-F1
#
_entry.id   AF-A0A2S7Q600-F1
#
_cell.length_a   1.000
_cell.length_b   1.000
_cell.length_c   1.000
_cell.angle_alpha   90.00
_cell.angle_beta   90.00
_cell.angle_gamma   90.00
#
_symmetry.space_group_name_H-M   'P 1'
#
loop_
_entity.id
_entity.type
_entity.pdbx_description
1 polymer ?
#
loop_
_entity_poly.entity_id
_entity_poly.type
_entity_poly.pdbx_seq_one_letter_code
_entity_poly.pdbx_strand_id
1 'polypeptide(L)'
;MSVTHLKKLIWNAYILFISSVLAHEYGKARRAACLPAPKLYTANITFVGCYTDAEERALPNAQFNTVPSGNDPQNCANLCGNAGYAYAGVEYSTQCYCGSSITNNATQVAATACTATCAGNSTQICGGTWFIDIYTISNPSTDPSTSASIGHPDCTRDPLCSLSICDTSLSITDRVSGLISAMTLAEKTANMENAAPGVLRLGLPAYNWWNEALHGVAGSPGVAFTSGGNFSYATSFPMPILTSAAFDDALVNSIAKVVGREGRAFANVGKAGYDFWTPNINGFKDPRWGRGLETPGEDPYRISRYITSLIPGLEGGIDPAEKQVIATCKHYAVYDVETGRNSYDYDPTPQELSEYYMVPFKSCARDAKVGAVMCSYNAVNGIPSCANRYLLQTMLRDHWGWKKPYQWVTSDCAAITNIYNDHHYVNSSVNAAAVALNAGTDLACESGTIYNSLTDAVSAGTTTDAVINQSLSRLYTSLVNVGYFGDTSPYSSIGWQDVNTAEAQRLAYEAAVEGMVLLKNDGTLPLPKSPSNVIIIGPWANATSQMQGNYYGNAPFLISPLTAFKASWKNVTYHRGTSINSNDTSDFAATLTAAGNADYVIYCGGIDTSVEAEGRDRISVTWPGNQLTLINELAGLGKKLIVVQFGGGQLDDTALLGNSKVNSLVWAGYPGQAGGNALRDILDGTRTIAGRLPVTQYPANYTDEVSIFDPGLRPISDNPGRTYMWYTTPVLPFGHGLHYTNFTFAWSAVPSSTYEISTLLSGALSIIETTAFSTVTAKVTNIGSIGSDYVGLLFISTTDAGPSPYPIKALVSYDRLFDIKSNDSDTLTFSLTLGSLARVATNGSFVIYPGTYVLTLDNEPALSYSFTLTGPETLIESVPIPPTVAPPSILHLGCYSDGSTRTLNGSMTTNTNTNTPQECALTCHASGYQYAGLEYGRECWCGSNISSSGVISDASNCDHKCTGNFEESCGGYY
;
A
#
# COMPACT_ATOMS: atom_id res chain seq x y z
N MET A 1 5.73 40.50 -43.56
CA MET A 1 6.33 39.20 -43.92
C MET A 1 6.43 39.11 -45.45
N SER A 2 7.63 38.88 -46.00
CA SER A 2 7.83 38.79 -47.45
C SER A 2 7.17 37.54 -48.04
N VAL A 3 6.59 37.65 -49.24
CA VAL A 3 5.98 36.53 -50.02
C VAL A 3 6.97 35.36 -50.20
N THR A 4 8.27 35.63 -50.22
CA THR A 4 9.31 34.59 -50.27
C THR A 4 9.42 33.77 -48.98
N HIS A 5 9.08 34.33 -47.82
CA HIS A 5 9.14 33.64 -46.53
C HIS A 5 7.94 32.70 -46.35
N LEU A 6 6.75 33.13 -46.78
CA LEU A 6 5.54 32.30 -46.76
C LEU A 6 5.65 31.10 -47.70
N LYS A 7 6.22 31.29 -48.90
CA LYS A 7 6.48 30.19 -49.84
C LYS A 7 7.47 29.16 -49.29
N LYS A 8 8.48 29.60 -48.52
CA LYS A 8 9.46 28.70 -47.90
C LYS A 8 8.85 27.87 -46.76
N LEU A 9 7.97 28.48 -45.96
CA LEU A 9 7.21 27.79 -44.91
C LEU A 9 6.22 26.78 -45.48
N ILE A 10 5.48 27.14 -46.54
CA ILE A 10 4.56 26.23 -47.22
C ILE A 10 5.33 25.08 -47.88
N TRP A 11 6.47 25.36 -48.53
CA TRP A 11 7.28 24.33 -49.17
C TRP A 11 7.91 23.36 -48.16
N ASN A 12 8.38 23.86 -47.01
CA ASN A 12 8.88 23.00 -45.93
C ASN A 12 7.76 22.17 -45.28
N ALA A 13 6.56 22.74 -45.10
CA ALA A 13 5.40 21.98 -44.64
C ALA A 13 4.98 20.91 -45.64
N TYR A 14 5.07 21.20 -46.95
CA TYR A 14 4.77 20.25 -48.02
C TYR A 14 5.81 19.13 -48.10
N ILE A 15 7.10 19.41 -47.88
CA ILE A 15 8.16 18.41 -47.82
C ILE A 15 8.02 17.52 -46.57
N LEU A 16 7.66 18.09 -45.42
CA LEU A 16 7.36 17.33 -44.20
C LEU A 16 6.13 16.42 -44.38
N PHE A 17 5.09 16.92 -45.04
CA PHE A 17 3.90 16.15 -45.38
C PHE A 17 4.20 15.03 -46.39
N ILE A 18 4.97 15.30 -47.44
CA ILE A 18 5.38 14.27 -48.41
C ILE A 18 6.33 13.25 -47.76
N SER A 19 7.24 13.68 -46.88
CA SER A 19 8.15 12.76 -46.19
C SER A 19 7.42 11.88 -45.17
N SER A 20 6.38 12.40 -44.50
CA SER A 20 5.53 11.58 -43.62
C SER A 20 4.66 10.61 -44.42
N VAL A 21 4.11 11.04 -45.56
CA VAL A 21 3.32 10.17 -46.46
C VAL A 21 4.20 9.10 -47.13
N LEU A 22 5.41 9.45 -47.58
CA LEU A 22 6.35 8.50 -48.18
C LEU A 22 6.95 7.55 -47.14
N ALA A 23 7.20 7.99 -45.90
CA ALA A 23 7.55 7.09 -44.80
C ALA A 23 6.40 6.15 -44.44
N HIS A 24 5.16 6.63 -44.52
CA HIS A 24 3.94 5.82 -44.32
C HIS A 24 3.73 4.80 -45.44
N GLU A 25 4.08 5.11 -46.70
CA GLU A 25 4.03 4.16 -47.81
C GLU A 25 5.24 3.20 -47.86
N TYR A 26 6.46 3.66 -47.54
CA TYR A 26 7.64 2.79 -47.48
C TYR A 26 7.64 1.86 -46.25
N GLY A 27 7.04 2.28 -45.12
CA GLY A 27 6.87 1.44 -43.93
C GLY A 27 5.90 0.28 -44.12
N LYS A 28 4.90 0.42 -45.01
CA LYS A 28 3.99 -0.68 -45.39
C LYS A 28 4.70 -1.84 -46.10
N ALA A 29 5.83 -1.59 -46.76
CA ALA A 29 6.51 -2.58 -47.59
C ALA A 29 7.41 -3.57 -46.81
N ARG A 30 7.50 -3.48 -45.47
CA ARG A 30 8.27 -4.40 -44.62
C ARG A 30 7.46 -5.09 -43.51
N ARG A 31 6.14 -4.97 -43.50
CA ARG A 31 5.32 -5.77 -42.57
C ARG A 31 5.27 -7.22 -43.06
N ALA A 32 5.59 -8.17 -42.19
CA ALA A 32 5.05 -9.51 -42.36
C ALA A 32 3.53 -9.36 -42.50
N ALA A 33 2.92 -9.97 -43.50
CA ALA A 33 1.48 -9.84 -43.70
C ALA A 33 0.77 -10.30 -42.41
N CYS A 34 0.03 -9.38 -41.76
CA CYS A 34 -0.75 -9.71 -40.58
C CYS A 34 -1.62 -10.92 -40.90
N LEU A 35 -1.62 -11.90 -40.01
CA LEU A 35 -2.56 -13.01 -40.12
C LEU A 35 -3.99 -12.43 -40.02
N PRO A 36 -4.97 -13.01 -40.74
CA PRO A 36 -6.34 -12.50 -40.70
C PRO A 36 -6.87 -12.53 -39.28
N ALA A 37 -7.80 -11.61 -38.96
CA ALA A 37 -8.42 -11.58 -37.65
C ALA A 37 -8.92 -12.98 -37.24
N PRO A 38 -8.73 -13.39 -35.97
CA PRO A 38 -9.34 -14.62 -35.49
C PRO A 38 -10.82 -14.60 -35.85
N LYS A 39 -11.37 -15.73 -36.31
CA LYS A 39 -12.83 -15.82 -36.44
C LYS A 39 -13.40 -15.64 -35.04
N LEU A 40 -14.06 -14.51 -34.79
CA LEU A 40 -14.74 -14.25 -33.53
C LEU A 40 -15.76 -15.36 -33.31
N TYR A 41 -15.55 -16.16 -32.27
CA TYR A 41 -16.48 -17.21 -31.89
C TYR A 41 -17.81 -16.54 -31.54
N THR A 42 -18.86 -16.91 -32.27
CA THR A 42 -20.23 -16.46 -32.01
C THR A 42 -21.03 -17.67 -31.54
N ALA A 43 -21.45 -17.64 -30.28
CA ALA A 43 -22.29 -18.66 -29.69
C ALA A 43 -23.71 -18.60 -30.27
N ASN A 44 -24.25 -19.75 -30.62
CA ASN A 44 -25.66 -19.91 -30.94
C ASN A 44 -26.39 -20.27 -29.64
N ILE A 45 -27.02 -19.26 -29.02
CA ILE A 45 -27.68 -19.41 -27.73
C ILE A 45 -29.17 -19.67 -27.81
N THR A 46 -29.70 -20.34 -26.79
CA THR A 46 -31.14 -20.44 -26.53
C THR A 46 -31.37 -20.22 -25.05
N PHE A 47 -32.30 -19.31 -24.71
CA PHE A 47 -32.65 -19.05 -23.32
C PHE A 47 -33.33 -20.26 -22.70
N VAL A 48 -32.83 -20.70 -21.54
CA VAL A 48 -33.36 -21.83 -20.77
C VAL A 48 -34.36 -21.35 -19.74
N GLY A 49 -33.99 -20.30 -18.98
CA GLY A 49 -34.81 -19.73 -17.93
C GLY A 49 -34.00 -19.01 -16.86
N CYS A 50 -34.72 -18.36 -15.95
CA CYS A 50 -34.16 -17.78 -14.72
C CYS A 50 -34.11 -18.88 -13.64
N TYR A 51 -32.99 -19.02 -12.94
CA TYR A 51 -32.76 -20.02 -11.90
C TYR A 51 -32.35 -19.35 -10.59
N THR A 52 -32.64 -19.99 -9.45
CA THR A 52 -32.03 -19.64 -8.16
C THR A 52 -30.53 -19.93 -8.20
N ASP A 53 -29.72 -19.01 -7.68
CA ASP A 53 -28.30 -19.22 -7.45
C ASP A 53 -27.98 -19.23 -5.94
N ALA A 54 -26.83 -19.79 -5.57
CA ALA A 54 -26.41 -19.95 -4.18
C ALA A 54 -24.87 -19.99 -4.06
N GLU A 55 -24.34 -20.20 -2.85
CA GLU A 55 -22.91 -20.44 -2.64
C GLU A 55 -22.38 -21.59 -3.53
N GLU A 56 -23.17 -22.66 -3.67
CA GLU A 56 -22.99 -23.64 -4.74
C GLU A 56 -23.64 -23.13 -6.03
N ARG A 57 -22.81 -22.61 -6.93
CA ARG A 57 -23.27 -21.95 -8.16
C ARG A 57 -24.07 -22.85 -9.08
N ALA A 58 -25.10 -22.29 -9.71
CA ALA A 58 -25.90 -22.95 -10.74
C ALA A 58 -25.04 -23.43 -11.93
N LEU A 59 -23.99 -22.66 -12.27
CA LEU A 59 -22.97 -22.97 -13.27
C LEU A 59 -21.57 -22.84 -12.63
N PRO A 60 -20.96 -23.93 -12.14
CA PRO A 60 -19.79 -23.86 -11.26
C PRO A 60 -18.44 -23.95 -11.98
N ASN A 61 -18.42 -24.14 -13.30
CA ASN A 61 -17.17 -24.52 -13.99
C ASN A 61 -16.25 -23.33 -14.27
N ALA A 62 -16.79 -22.18 -14.66
CA ALA A 62 -16.02 -20.96 -14.83
C ALA A 62 -16.86 -19.73 -14.52
N GLN A 63 -16.19 -18.68 -14.05
CA GLN A 63 -16.80 -17.39 -13.74
C GLN A 63 -15.92 -16.31 -14.37
N PHE A 64 -16.54 -15.47 -15.19
CA PHE A 64 -15.96 -14.27 -15.76
C PHE A 64 -16.58 -13.08 -15.00
N ASN A 65 -15.88 -12.63 -13.97
CA ASN A 65 -16.26 -11.47 -13.15
C ASN A 65 -16.00 -10.12 -13.84
N THR A 66 -15.50 -10.15 -15.08
CA THR A 66 -14.93 -9.01 -15.77
C THR A 66 -15.54 -8.83 -17.16
N VAL A 67 -16.87 -8.68 -17.21
CA VAL A 67 -17.53 -8.05 -18.37
C VAL A 67 -18.28 -6.77 -17.98
N PRO A 68 -17.74 -5.86 -17.14
CA PRO A 68 -18.48 -4.67 -16.74
C PRO A 68 -18.53 -3.71 -17.93
N SER A 69 -19.71 -3.25 -18.30
CA SER A 69 -20.07 -2.48 -19.53
C SER A 69 -20.23 -3.25 -20.85
N GLY A 70 -19.93 -4.55 -20.88
CA GLY A 70 -20.08 -5.38 -22.09
C GLY A 70 -20.89 -6.67 -21.87
N ASN A 71 -21.30 -6.97 -20.63
CA ASN A 71 -22.03 -8.20 -20.35
C ASN A 71 -23.41 -8.15 -20.99
N ASP A 72 -23.71 -9.16 -21.78
CA ASP A 72 -25.03 -9.49 -22.27
C ASP A 72 -25.06 -11.01 -22.51
N PRO A 73 -26.24 -11.62 -22.72
CA PRO A 73 -26.35 -13.06 -22.93
C PRO A 73 -25.46 -13.58 -24.06
N GLN A 74 -25.32 -12.81 -25.14
CA GLN A 74 -24.57 -13.21 -26.33
C GLN A 74 -23.07 -13.15 -26.06
N ASN A 75 -22.58 -12.10 -25.43
CA ASN A 75 -21.17 -11.95 -25.10
C ASN A 75 -20.73 -12.97 -24.05
N CYS A 76 -21.53 -13.17 -22.99
CA CYS A 76 -21.27 -14.20 -22.00
C CYS A 76 -21.21 -15.60 -22.64
N ALA A 77 -22.13 -15.89 -23.56
CA ALA A 77 -22.09 -17.14 -24.27
C ALA A 77 -20.96 -17.28 -25.28
N ASN A 78 -20.51 -16.20 -25.91
CA ASN A 78 -19.30 -16.22 -26.73
C ASN A 78 -18.10 -16.64 -25.88
N LEU A 79 -17.96 -16.09 -24.66
CA LEU A 79 -16.90 -16.46 -23.73
C LEU A 79 -17.01 -17.94 -23.32
N CYS A 80 -18.17 -18.36 -22.81
CA CYS A 80 -18.38 -19.72 -22.33
C CYS A 80 -18.25 -20.76 -23.45
N GLY A 81 -18.83 -20.48 -24.61
CA GLY A 81 -18.80 -21.39 -25.75
C GLY A 81 -17.44 -21.47 -26.40
N ASN A 82 -16.67 -20.37 -26.45
CA ASN A 82 -15.30 -20.39 -26.92
C ASN A 82 -14.41 -21.23 -25.99
N ALA A 83 -14.69 -21.21 -24.68
CA ALA A 83 -14.07 -22.07 -23.68
C ALA A 83 -14.60 -23.52 -23.67
N GLY A 84 -15.54 -23.87 -24.57
CA GLY A 84 -16.06 -25.23 -24.75
C GLY A 84 -17.22 -25.60 -23.83
N TYR A 85 -17.81 -24.65 -23.09
CA TYR A 85 -18.94 -24.91 -22.19
C TYR A 85 -20.28 -24.94 -22.94
N ALA A 86 -21.17 -25.84 -22.51
CA ALA A 86 -22.50 -26.00 -23.08
C ALA A 86 -23.54 -24.99 -22.56
N TYR A 87 -23.24 -24.31 -21.45
CA TYR A 87 -24.11 -23.35 -20.81
C TYR A 87 -23.38 -22.05 -20.48
N ALA A 88 -24.08 -20.94 -20.63
CA ALA A 88 -23.71 -19.62 -20.14
C ALA A 88 -24.82 -19.10 -19.23
N GLY A 89 -24.45 -18.36 -18.19
CA GLY A 89 -25.38 -17.76 -17.26
C GLY A 89 -24.97 -16.34 -16.93
N VAL A 90 -25.92 -15.41 -16.95
CA VAL A 90 -25.67 -14.01 -16.62
C VAL A 90 -26.35 -13.67 -15.29
N GLU A 91 -25.60 -13.04 -14.39
CA GLU A 91 -26.06 -12.67 -13.05
C GLU A 91 -25.68 -11.21 -12.74
N TYR A 92 -26.48 -10.56 -11.91
CA TYR A 92 -26.16 -9.26 -11.30
C TYR A 92 -25.60 -8.20 -12.28
N SER A 93 -26.20 -8.08 -13.47
CA SER A 93 -25.83 -7.13 -14.54
C SER A 93 -24.50 -7.41 -15.24
N THR A 94 -23.42 -7.65 -14.50
CA THR A 94 -22.03 -7.68 -15.01
C THR A 94 -21.38 -9.06 -15.00
N GLN A 95 -21.98 -10.05 -14.34
CA GLN A 95 -21.35 -11.35 -14.12
C GLN A 95 -21.74 -12.35 -15.21
N CYS A 96 -20.78 -13.18 -15.59
CA CYS A 96 -20.95 -14.27 -16.55
C CYS A 96 -20.40 -15.57 -15.97
N TYR A 97 -21.19 -16.64 -15.99
CA TYR A 97 -20.85 -17.97 -15.49
C TYR A 97 -20.98 -19.00 -16.59
N CYS A 98 -20.17 -20.03 -16.55
CA CYS A 98 -20.17 -21.10 -17.54
C CYS A 98 -20.29 -22.46 -16.87
N GLY A 99 -21.00 -23.36 -17.53
CA GLY A 99 -21.16 -24.74 -17.07
C GLY A 99 -21.23 -25.72 -18.21
N SER A 100 -20.79 -26.95 -17.95
CA SER A 100 -21.09 -28.09 -18.82
C SER A 100 -22.48 -28.68 -18.52
N SER A 101 -23.03 -28.35 -17.35
CA SER A 101 -24.36 -28.73 -16.88
C SER A 101 -24.86 -27.70 -15.86
N ILE A 102 -26.18 -27.63 -15.68
CA ILE A 102 -26.83 -26.91 -14.57
C ILE A 102 -26.79 -27.82 -13.34
N THR A 103 -26.39 -27.30 -12.17
CA THR A 103 -26.33 -28.09 -10.93
C THR A 103 -27.73 -28.45 -10.42
N ASN A 104 -27.83 -29.57 -9.70
CA ASN A 104 -29.13 -30.06 -9.17
C ASN A 104 -29.75 -29.15 -8.09
N ASN A 105 -28.95 -28.25 -7.51
CA ASN A 105 -29.41 -27.33 -6.46
C ASN A 105 -30.00 -26.04 -7.04
N ALA A 106 -29.82 -25.78 -8.34
CA ALA A 106 -30.45 -24.66 -9.03
C ALA A 106 -31.88 -25.01 -9.44
N THR A 107 -32.86 -24.25 -8.93
CA THR A 107 -34.28 -24.43 -9.28
C THR A 107 -34.72 -23.37 -10.26
N GLN A 108 -35.37 -23.77 -11.35
CA GLN A 108 -35.95 -22.82 -12.31
C GLN A 108 -37.10 -22.05 -11.66
N VAL A 109 -37.08 -20.74 -11.77
CA VAL A 109 -38.09 -19.82 -11.24
C VAL A 109 -38.78 -19.04 -12.37
N ALA A 110 -39.78 -18.23 -12.03
CA ALA A 110 -40.41 -17.34 -13.00
C ALA A 110 -39.36 -16.36 -13.55
N ALA A 111 -39.36 -16.13 -14.87
CA ALA A 111 -38.42 -15.21 -15.53
C ALA A 111 -38.42 -13.80 -14.93
N THR A 112 -39.54 -13.37 -14.34
CA THR A 112 -39.68 -12.09 -13.63
C THR A 112 -38.87 -11.98 -12.32
N ALA A 113 -38.24 -13.06 -11.85
CA ALA A 113 -37.32 -13.03 -10.71
C ALA A 113 -35.94 -12.47 -11.10
N CYS A 114 -35.52 -12.68 -12.34
CA CYS A 114 -34.34 -12.03 -12.92
C CYS A 114 -34.75 -10.63 -13.39
N THR A 115 -34.17 -9.60 -12.77
CA THR A 115 -34.60 -8.19 -12.93
C THR A 115 -33.46 -7.23 -13.24
N ALA A 116 -32.20 -7.66 -13.10
CA ALA A 116 -31.04 -6.82 -13.36
C ALA A 116 -30.88 -6.60 -14.86
N THR A 117 -30.79 -5.35 -15.30
CA THR A 117 -30.47 -5.03 -16.69
C THR A 117 -29.01 -5.35 -16.99
N CYS A 118 -28.72 -5.81 -18.20
CA CYS A 118 -27.36 -6.12 -18.62
C CYS A 118 -26.49 -4.87 -18.74
N ALA A 119 -25.26 -4.94 -18.23
CA ALA A 119 -24.32 -3.82 -18.28
C ALA A 119 -23.87 -3.46 -19.72
N GLY A 120 -23.82 -4.43 -20.63
CA GLY A 120 -23.50 -4.23 -22.04
C GLY A 120 -24.68 -3.87 -22.93
N ASN A 121 -25.91 -4.12 -22.46
CA ASN A 121 -27.12 -3.79 -23.19
C ASN A 121 -28.31 -3.62 -22.24
N SER A 122 -28.63 -2.39 -21.88
CA SER A 122 -29.70 -2.08 -20.93
C SER A 122 -31.12 -2.51 -21.39
N THR A 123 -31.27 -2.98 -22.64
CA THR A 123 -32.52 -3.56 -23.15
C THR A 123 -32.69 -5.06 -22.84
N GLN A 124 -31.66 -5.71 -22.31
CA GLN A 124 -31.65 -7.13 -21.95
C GLN A 124 -31.55 -7.31 -20.43
N ILE A 125 -31.97 -8.49 -19.96
CA ILE A 125 -31.91 -8.89 -18.54
C ILE A 125 -30.73 -9.85 -18.35
N CYS A 126 -29.97 -9.62 -17.28
CA CYS A 126 -28.79 -10.36 -16.88
C CYS A 126 -28.93 -10.80 -15.42
N GLY A 127 -29.92 -11.66 -15.16
CA GLY A 127 -30.13 -12.24 -13.84
C GLY A 127 -30.68 -11.26 -12.81
N GLY A 128 -30.27 -11.42 -11.55
CA GLY A 128 -30.67 -10.64 -10.38
C GLY A 128 -29.80 -11.01 -9.18
N THR A 129 -30.07 -10.47 -7.99
CA THR A 129 -29.34 -10.86 -6.78
C THR A 129 -29.67 -12.31 -6.40
N TRP A 130 -28.71 -13.24 -6.56
CA TRP A 130 -28.89 -14.68 -6.39
C TRP A 130 -29.88 -15.32 -7.37
N PHE A 131 -30.05 -14.72 -8.55
CA PHE A 131 -30.86 -15.24 -9.63
C PHE A 131 -30.10 -15.15 -10.94
N ILE A 132 -29.99 -16.25 -11.68
CA ILE A 132 -29.16 -16.34 -12.89
C ILE A 132 -30.01 -16.72 -14.10
N ASP A 133 -29.89 -15.94 -15.17
CA ASP A 133 -30.50 -16.27 -16.47
C ASP A 133 -29.57 -17.19 -17.24
N ILE A 134 -29.99 -18.44 -17.51
CA ILE A 134 -29.17 -19.48 -18.14
C ILE A 134 -29.55 -19.66 -19.62
N TYR A 135 -28.54 -19.85 -20.46
CA TYR A 135 -28.62 -20.07 -21.89
C TYR A 135 -27.85 -21.35 -22.27
N THR A 136 -28.41 -22.18 -23.15
CA THR A 136 -27.66 -23.27 -23.79
C THR A 136 -26.88 -22.75 -24.98
N ILE A 137 -25.68 -23.28 -25.19
CA ILE A 137 -24.82 -23.01 -26.33
C ILE A 137 -24.83 -24.24 -27.22
N SER A 138 -25.31 -24.09 -28.45
CA SER A 138 -25.48 -25.21 -29.39
C SER A 138 -24.24 -25.52 -30.24
N ASN A 139 -23.23 -24.66 -30.20
CA ASN A 139 -21.99 -24.78 -30.97
C ASN A 139 -20.71 -24.60 -30.13
N PRO A 140 -20.60 -25.18 -28.90
CA PRO A 140 -19.42 -24.99 -28.06
C PRO A 140 -18.15 -25.44 -28.80
N SER A 141 -17.06 -24.69 -28.62
CA SER A 141 -15.79 -24.95 -29.29
C SER A 141 -15.26 -26.34 -28.91
N THR A 142 -14.93 -27.15 -29.91
CA THR A 142 -14.29 -28.47 -29.75
C THR A 142 -12.76 -28.37 -29.66
N ASP A 143 -12.21 -27.18 -29.89
CA ASP A 143 -10.78 -26.88 -29.82
C ASP A 143 -10.56 -25.51 -29.14
N PRO A 144 -10.57 -25.47 -27.81
CA PRO A 144 -10.34 -24.23 -27.06
C PRO A 144 -8.90 -23.71 -27.19
N SER A 145 -7.99 -24.43 -27.85
CA SER A 145 -6.56 -24.08 -27.96
C SER A 145 -6.19 -23.24 -29.19
N THR A 146 -7.09 -23.11 -30.18
CA THR A 146 -6.84 -22.36 -31.43
C THR A 146 -7.56 -21.01 -31.52
N SER A 147 -8.35 -20.64 -30.50
CA SER A 147 -8.89 -19.29 -30.33
C SER A 147 -7.86 -18.37 -29.65
N ALA A 148 -7.86 -17.08 -29.99
CA ALA A 148 -6.97 -16.05 -29.43
C ALA A 148 -6.70 -16.29 -27.93
N SER A 149 -5.44 -16.26 -27.52
CA SER A 149 -5.04 -16.42 -26.11
C SER A 149 -5.87 -15.47 -25.26
N ILE A 150 -6.80 -16.02 -24.49
CA ILE A 150 -7.65 -15.25 -23.58
C ILE A 150 -6.70 -14.61 -22.57
N GLY A 151 -6.47 -13.30 -22.69
CA GLY A 151 -5.68 -12.51 -21.74
C GLY A 151 -4.43 -11.80 -22.28
N HIS A 152 -4.00 -12.02 -23.53
CA HIS A 152 -2.84 -11.31 -24.12
C HIS A 152 -3.11 -10.77 -25.52
N PRO A 153 -2.58 -9.58 -25.86
CA PRO A 153 -2.70 -9.00 -27.20
C PRO A 153 -1.92 -9.83 -28.23
N ASP A 154 -2.53 -10.10 -29.38
CA ASP A 154 -1.90 -10.81 -30.48
C ASP A 154 -1.43 -9.82 -31.56
N CYS A 155 -0.16 -9.41 -31.46
CA CYS A 155 0.46 -8.52 -32.43
C CYS A 155 0.82 -9.18 -33.78
N THR A 156 0.46 -10.45 -33.99
CA THR A 156 0.65 -11.16 -35.27
C THR A 156 -0.61 -11.18 -36.14
N ARG A 157 -1.76 -10.81 -35.57
CA ARG A 157 -3.07 -10.90 -36.21
C ARG A 157 -3.81 -9.56 -36.26
N ASP A 158 -4.62 -9.39 -37.29
CA ASP A 158 -5.58 -8.28 -37.34
C ASP A 158 -6.65 -8.41 -36.23
N PRO A 159 -7.27 -7.29 -35.78
CA PRO A 159 -6.99 -5.92 -36.22
C PRO A 159 -5.82 -5.24 -35.48
N LEU A 160 -5.29 -5.84 -34.40
CA LEU A 160 -4.25 -5.21 -33.57
C LEU A 160 -2.90 -5.07 -34.30
N CYS A 161 -2.48 -6.10 -35.04
CA CYS A 161 -1.25 -6.11 -35.86
C CYS A 161 -1.19 -4.94 -36.87
N SER A 162 -2.36 -4.48 -37.35
CA SER A 162 -2.44 -3.35 -38.27
C SER A 162 -2.20 -1.99 -37.59
N LEU A 163 -2.36 -1.88 -36.27
CA LEU A 163 -2.12 -0.65 -35.52
C LEU A 163 -0.63 -0.40 -35.27
N SER A 164 -0.26 0.84 -34.94
CA SER A 164 1.14 1.18 -34.64
C SER A 164 1.67 0.48 -33.39
N ILE A 165 0.81 0.07 -32.45
CA ILE A 165 1.22 -0.58 -31.19
C ILE A 165 2.05 -1.86 -31.42
N CYS A 166 1.81 -2.57 -32.51
CA CYS A 166 2.53 -3.79 -32.88
C CYS A 166 3.73 -3.55 -33.81
N ASP A 167 3.99 -2.30 -34.20
CA ASP A 167 5.13 -1.95 -35.05
C ASP A 167 6.37 -1.66 -34.20
N THR A 168 7.16 -2.69 -33.94
CA THR A 168 8.36 -2.60 -33.09
C THR A 168 9.49 -1.75 -33.68
N SER A 169 9.36 -1.30 -34.94
CA SER A 169 10.28 -0.35 -35.56
C SER A 169 10.04 1.11 -35.13
N LEU A 170 8.87 1.40 -34.55
CA LEU A 170 8.49 2.72 -34.06
C LEU A 170 8.94 2.95 -32.61
N SER A 171 9.01 4.22 -32.22
CA SER A 171 9.22 4.57 -30.81
C SER A 171 8.02 4.11 -29.97
N ILE A 172 8.24 3.79 -28.68
CA ILE A 172 7.14 3.42 -27.77
C ILE A 172 6.04 4.51 -27.76
N THR A 173 6.43 5.78 -27.80
CA THR A 173 5.50 6.91 -27.86
C THR A 173 4.59 6.85 -29.10
N ASP A 174 5.13 6.57 -30.29
CA ASP A 174 4.35 6.49 -31.53
C ASP A 174 3.46 5.24 -31.58
N ARG A 175 3.97 4.12 -31.03
CA ARG A 175 3.23 2.87 -30.86
C ARG A 175 1.98 3.09 -30.01
N VAL A 176 2.15 3.67 -28.83
CA VAL A 176 1.07 3.95 -27.88
C VAL A 176 0.11 5.03 -28.41
N SER A 177 0.64 6.11 -29.01
CA SER A 177 -0.18 7.20 -29.56
C SER A 177 -1.13 6.72 -30.65
N GLY A 178 -0.71 5.80 -31.52
CA GLY A 178 -1.60 5.26 -32.55
C GLY A 178 -2.64 4.27 -32.04
N LEU A 179 -2.38 3.54 -30.94
CA LEU A 179 -3.43 2.79 -30.24
C LEU A 179 -4.49 3.73 -29.67
N ILE A 180 -4.07 4.74 -28.91
CA ILE A 180 -4.98 5.71 -28.27
C ILE A 180 -5.78 6.49 -29.31
N SER A 181 -5.16 6.90 -30.42
CA SER A 181 -5.83 7.60 -31.52
C SER A 181 -6.87 6.73 -32.24
N ALA A 182 -6.73 5.40 -32.16
CA ALA A 182 -7.69 4.48 -32.74
C ALA A 182 -8.91 4.23 -31.82
N MET A 183 -8.86 4.63 -30.54
CA MET A 183 -9.95 4.50 -29.57
C MET A 183 -10.94 5.68 -29.64
N THR A 184 -12.22 5.37 -29.41
CA THR A 184 -13.25 6.39 -29.13
C THR A 184 -13.09 6.92 -27.71
N LEU A 185 -13.69 8.08 -27.39
CA LEU A 185 -13.62 8.64 -26.04
C LEU A 185 -14.17 7.67 -24.98
N ALA A 186 -15.27 6.97 -25.26
CA ALA A 186 -15.86 6.01 -24.32
C ALA A 186 -14.93 4.80 -24.07
N GLU A 187 -14.27 4.29 -25.12
CA GLU A 187 -13.29 3.21 -24.97
C GLU A 187 -12.05 3.68 -24.20
N LYS A 188 -11.62 4.93 -24.40
CA LYS A 188 -10.51 5.54 -23.65
C LYS A 188 -10.81 5.57 -22.15
N THR A 189 -11.96 6.15 -21.77
CA THR A 189 -12.34 6.30 -20.36
C THR A 189 -12.55 4.96 -19.67
N ALA A 190 -13.15 3.98 -20.35
CA ALA A 190 -13.34 2.63 -19.80
C ALA A 190 -12.02 1.88 -19.56
N ASN A 191 -10.98 2.16 -20.34
CA ASN A 191 -9.66 1.55 -20.16
C ASN A 191 -8.77 2.28 -19.12
N MET A 192 -9.31 3.28 -18.43
CA MET A 192 -8.66 3.94 -17.28
C MET A 192 -9.21 3.47 -15.92
N GLU A 193 -9.95 2.36 -15.91
CA GLU A 193 -10.43 1.70 -14.69
C GLU A 193 -9.66 0.38 -14.46
N ASN A 194 -9.60 -0.08 -13.21
CA ASN A 194 -8.81 -1.26 -12.86
C ASN A 194 -9.23 -2.52 -13.62
N ALA A 195 -10.53 -2.77 -13.83
CA ALA A 195 -11.01 -3.84 -14.71
C ALA A 195 -11.27 -3.29 -16.11
N ALA A 196 -10.18 -2.95 -16.81
CA ALA A 196 -10.25 -2.38 -18.14
C ALA A 196 -10.83 -3.41 -19.14
N PRO A 197 -11.92 -3.10 -19.87
CA PRO A 197 -12.57 -4.05 -20.76
C PRO A 197 -11.78 -4.30 -22.07
N GLY A 198 -10.68 -3.58 -22.29
CA GLY A 198 -9.97 -3.61 -23.56
C GLY A 198 -10.75 -2.88 -24.65
N VAL A 199 -10.43 -3.20 -25.91
CA VAL A 199 -11.15 -2.69 -27.08
C VAL A 199 -11.23 -3.81 -28.12
N LEU A 200 -12.31 -4.58 -28.06
CA LEU A 200 -12.50 -5.78 -28.89
C LEU A 200 -12.38 -5.49 -30.39
N ARG A 201 -12.94 -4.37 -30.87
CA ARG A 201 -12.85 -3.96 -32.29
C ARG A 201 -11.41 -3.65 -32.75
N LEU A 202 -10.51 -3.38 -31.83
CA LEU A 202 -9.08 -3.14 -32.06
C LEU A 202 -8.23 -4.37 -31.76
N GLY A 203 -8.84 -5.49 -31.33
CA GLY A 203 -8.12 -6.70 -30.94
C GLY A 203 -7.33 -6.54 -29.64
N LEU A 204 -7.65 -5.51 -28.84
CA LEU A 204 -7.06 -5.29 -27.53
C LEU A 204 -7.88 -6.03 -26.47
N PRO A 205 -7.33 -7.03 -25.76
CA PRO A 205 -8.06 -7.76 -24.74
C PRO A 205 -8.28 -6.93 -23.47
N ALA A 206 -9.21 -7.39 -22.64
CA ALA A 206 -9.38 -6.88 -21.28
C ALA A 206 -8.09 -7.05 -20.46
N TYR A 207 -7.86 -6.14 -19.52
CA TYR A 207 -6.71 -6.14 -18.63
C TYR A 207 -7.16 -5.75 -17.22
N ASN A 208 -6.68 -6.47 -16.20
CA ASN A 208 -6.95 -6.10 -14.81
C ASN A 208 -5.69 -5.57 -14.13
N TRP A 209 -5.73 -4.31 -13.74
CA TRP A 209 -4.66 -3.61 -13.03
C TRP A 209 -4.63 -3.95 -11.54
N TRP A 210 -5.71 -4.50 -10.97
CA TRP A 210 -5.74 -4.83 -9.55
C TRP A 210 -5.12 -6.20 -9.27
N ASN A 211 -3.79 -6.24 -9.16
CA ASN A 211 -3.03 -7.42 -8.75
C ASN A 211 -2.29 -7.13 -7.44
N GLU A 212 -2.22 -8.09 -6.54
CA GLU A 212 -1.59 -7.92 -5.22
C GLU A 212 -0.42 -8.90 -5.06
N ALA A 213 0.65 -8.46 -4.40
CA ALA A 213 1.84 -9.28 -4.20
C ALA A 213 2.62 -8.95 -2.91
N LEU A 214 1.93 -8.53 -1.84
CA LEU A 214 2.53 -7.88 -0.67
C LEU A 214 3.72 -8.68 -0.07
N HIS A 215 3.55 -10.00 0.03
CA HIS A 215 4.56 -10.92 0.56
C HIS A 215 4.53 -12.28 -0.19
N GLY A 216 4.26 -12.23 -1.50
CA GLY A 216 3.91 -13.37 -2.34
C GLY A 216 2.74 -13.01 -3.25
N VAL A 217 2.61 -13.65 -4.42
CA VAL A 217 1.46 -13.43 -5.32
C VAL A 217 0.16 -13.71 -4.56
N ALA A 218 -0.73 -12.72 -4.52
CA ALA A 218 -1.90 -12.74 -3.65
C ALA A 218 -3.22 -12.81 -4.41
N GLY A 219 -4.28 -13.28 -3.74
CA GLY A 219 -5.62 -13.27 -4.31
C GLY A 219 -6.12 -11.83 -4.50
N SER A 220 -6.55 -11.50 -5.72
CA SER A 220 -7.16 -10.22 -6.06
C SER A 220 -8.05 -10.38 -7.30
N PRO A 221 -8.84 -9.37 -7.71
CA PRO A 221 -9.63 -9.46 -8.93
C PRO A 221 -8.82 -9.73 -10.21
N GLY A 222 -7.55 -9.31 -10.25
CA GLY A 222 -6.64 -9.56 -11.37
C GLY A 222 -5.87 -10.87 -11.30
N VAL A 223 -5.74 -11.48 -10.11
CA VAL A 223 -4.97 -12.71 -9.91
C VAL A 223 -5.88 -13.92 -9.75
N ALA A 224 -5.72 -14.90 -10.63
CA ALA A 224 -6.48 -16.14 -10.62
C ALA A 224 -5.60 -17.35 -10.28
N PHE A 225 -5.96 -18.07 -9.21
CA PHE A 225 -5.38 -19.37 -8.87
C PHE A 225 -6.22 -20.50 -9.48
N THR A 226 -5.57 -21.57 -9.94
CA THR A 226 -6.28 -22.78 -10.36
C THR A 226 -6.73 -23.58 -9.13
N SER A 227 -7.75 -24.43 -9.29
CA SER A 227 -8.23 -25.30 -8.20
C SER A 227 -7.26 -26.43 -7.83
N GLY A 228 -6.21 -26.66 -8.64
CA GLY A 228 -5.17 -27.66 -8.40
C GLY A 228 -4.16 -27.71 -9.54
N GLY A 229 -2.98 -28.28 -9.28
CA GLY A 229 -1.90 -28.38 -10.27
C GLY A 229 -1.19 -27.05 -10.51
N ASN A 230 -0.78 -26.80 -11.76
CA ASN A 230 -0.02 -25.60 -12.10
C ASN A 230 -0.83 -24.33 -11.79
N PHE A 231 -0.17 -23.35 -11.18
CA PHE A 231 -0.73 -22.06 -10.77
C PHE A 231 -1.84 -22.14 -9.71
N SER A 232 -1.88 -23.22 -8.92
CA SER A 232 -2.83 -23.36 -7.79
C SER A 232 -2.34 -22.69 -6.49
N TYR A 233 -1.06 -22.32 -6.44
CA TYR A 233 -0.40 -21.68 -5.31
C TYR A 233 0.78 -20.81 -5.77
N ALA A 234 1.26 -19.98 -4.85
CA ALA A 234 2.50 -19.21 -4.95
C ALA A 234 3.22 -19.23 -3.59
N THR A 235 4.51 -18.86 -3.55
CA THR A 235 5.26 -18.81 -2.29
C THR A 235 4.67 -17.75 -1.37
N SER A 236 4.43 -18.10 -0.10
CA SER A 236 3.95 -17.20 0.95
C SER A 236 5.05 -16.93 1.97
N PHE A 237 5.68 -15.76 1.84
CA PHE A 237 6.72 -15.27 2.75
C PHE A 237 6.11 -14.75 4.06
N PRO A 238 6.92 -14.44 5.09
CA PRO A 238 6.45 -13.68 6.23
C PRO A 238 5.91 -12.30 5.84
N MET A 239 5.01 -11.75 6.67
CA MET A 239 4.54 -10.37 6.47
C MET A 239 5.71 -9.36 6.48
N PRO A 240 5.59 -8.22 5.78
CA PRO A 240 6.65 -7.21 5.69
C PRO A 240 7.19 -6.78 7.05
N ILE A 241 6.35 -6.69 8.09
CA ILE A 241 6.78 -6.32 9.43
C ILE A 241 7.79 -7.31 10.03
N LEU A 242 7.63 -8.63 9.80
CA LEU A 242 8.57 -9.64 10.28
C LEU A 242 9.84 -9.67 9.42
N THR A 243 9.68 -9.55 8.09
CA THR A 243 10.83 -9.44 7.18
C THR A 243 11.67 -8.21 7.51
N SER A 244 11.03 -7.10 7.90
CA SER A 244 11.72 -5.87 8.27
C SER A 244 12.58 -6.02 9.52
N ALA A 245 12.10 -6.81 10.50
CA ALA A 245 12.77 -7.12 11.75
C ALA A 245 14.11 -7.86 11.58
N ALA A 246 14.37 -8.43 10.40
CA ALA A 246 15.67 -9.00 10.07
C ALA A 246 16.76 -7.94 9.86
N PHE A 247 16.40 -6.70 9.50
CA PHE A 247 17.35 -5.65 9.11
C PHE A 247 18.38 -6.13 8.06
N ASP A 248 17.91 -6.94 7.11
CA ASP A 248 18.71 -7.45 5.98
C ASP A 248 18.09 -7.00 4.65
N ASP A 249 18.76 -6.04 4.00
CA ASP A 249 18.38 -5.53 2.68
C ASP A 249 18.57 -6.57 1.57
N ALA A 250 19.55 -7.47 1.68
CA ALA A 250 19.78 -8.53 0.71
C ALA A 250 18.69 -9.60 0.77
N LEU A 251 18.20 -9.93 1.97
CA LEU A 251 17.03 -10.78 2.18
C LEU A 251 15.79 -10.16 1.52
N VAL A 252 15.51 -8.88 1.79
CA VAL A 252 14.37 -8.16 1.17
C VAL A 252 14.44 -8.20 -0.35
N ASN A 253 15.62 -7.93 -0.93
CA ASN A 253 15.81 -8.00 -2.39
C ASN A 253 15.61 -9.42 -2.94
N SER A 254 16.07 -10.44 -2.22
CA SER A 254 15.92 -11.84 -2.63
C SER A 254 14.46 -12.28 -2.62
N ILE A 255 13.70 -11.88 -1.61
CA ILE A 255 12.25 -12.13 -1.54
C ILE A 255 11.56 -11.44 -2.72
N ALA A 256 11.84 -10.16 -2.94
CA ALA A 256 11.27 -9.40 -4.05
C ALA A 256 11.55 -10.00 -5.43
N LYS A 257 12.75 -10.55 -5.66
CA LYS A 257 13.08 -11.26 -6.90
C LYS A 257 12.20 -12.48 -7.13
N VAL A 258 11.93 -13.26 -6.08
CA VAL A 258 11.02 -14.40 -6.16
C VAL A 258 9.61 -13.90 -6.44
N VAL A 259 9.10 -12.94 -5.65
CA VAL A 259 7.74 -12.42 -5.81
C VAL A 259 7.52 -11.85 -7.21
N GLY A 260 8.43 -11.03 -7.73
CA GLY A 260 8.34 -10.48 -9.09
C GLY A 260 8.43 -11.55 -10.18
N ARG A 261 9.25 -12.58 -9.98
CA ARG A 261 9.36 -13.71 -10.93
C ARG A 261 8.10 -14.57 -10.93
N GLU A 262 7.53 -14.88 -9.77
CA GLU A 262 6.26 -15.61 -9.66
C GLU A 262 5.12 -14.77 -10.23
N GLY A 263 5.02 -13.48 -9.91
CA GLY A 263 4.04 -12.57 -10.51
C GLY A 263 4.13 -12.55 -12.03
N ARG A 264 5.36 -12.50 -12.57
CA ARG A 264 5.61 -12.60 -14.01
C ARG A 264 5.21 -13.95 -14.60
N ALA A 265 5.41 -15.05 -13.88
CA ALA A 265 4.98 -16.38 -14.31
C ALA A 265 3.45 -16.46 -14.45
N PHE A 266 2.71 -15.92 -13.48
CA PHE A 266 1.24 -15.81 -13.55
C PHE A 266 0.80 -14.89 -14.69
N ALA A 267 1.47 -13.75 -14.86
CA ALA A 267 1.17 -12.80 -15.92
C ALA A 267 1.33 -13.41 -17.32
N ASN A 268 2.46 -14.09 -17.58
CA ASN A 268 2.76 -14.70 -18.88
C ASN A 268 1.70 -15.74 -19.34
N VAL A 269 0.91 -16.31 -18.42
CA VAL A 269 -0.17 -17.27 -18.74
C VAL A 269 -1.58 -16.67 -18.58
N GLY A 270 -1.70 -15.36 -18.42
CA GLY A 270 -2.99 -14.66 -18.30
C GLY A 270 -3.71 -14.97 -16.98
N LYS A 271 -2.96 -15.29 -15.92
CA LYS A 271 -3.47 -15.53 -14.55
C LYS A 271 -3.24 -14.33 -13.62
N ALA A 272 -2.57 -13.29 -14.10
CA ALA A 272 -2.38 -12.00 -13.44
C ALA A 272 -2.16 -10.90 -14.50
N GLY A 273 -2.30 -9.64 -14.11
CA GLY A 273 -1.67 -8.53 -14.83
C GLY A 273 -0.14 -8.49 -14.62
N TYR A 274 0.51 -7.53 -15.26
CA TYR A 274 1.96 -7.29 -15.14
C TYR A 274 2.32 -6.22 -14.10
N ASP A 275 1.34 -5.59 -13.48
CA ASP A 275 1.51 -4.62 -12.41
C ASP A 275 0.93 -5.16 -11.10
N PHE A 276 1.59 -4.86 -9.96
CA PHE A 276 1.18 -5.32 -8.64
C PHE A 276 1.17 -4.17 -7.64
N TRP A 277 0.10 -4.06 -6.87
CA TRP A 277 -0.15 -3.00 -5.89
C TRP A 277 0.61 -3.21 -4.59
N THR A 278 1.93 -3.28 -4.72
CA THR A 278 2.88 -3.58 -3.66
C THR A 278 4.15 -2.78 -3.92
N PRO A 279 4.82 -2.27 -2.87
CA PRO A 279 4.58 -2.47 -1.44
C PRO A 279 3.72 -1.41 -0.73
N ASN A 280 3.19 -1.77 0.43
CA ASN A 280 2.76 -0.81 1.46
C ASN A 280 4.01 -0.27 2.18
N ILE A 281 4.21 1.05 2.15
CA ILE A 281 5.42 1.73 2.63
C ILE A 281 5.11 2.88 3.60
N ASN A 282 3.88 2.94 4.10
CA ASN A 282 3.52 3.89 5.15
C ASN A 282 4.28 3.55 6.44
N GLY A 283 4.54 4.55 7.28
CA GLY A 283 5.10 4.33 8.60
C GLY A 283 4.04 3.75 9.54
N PHE A 284 4.40 2.74 10.34
CA PHE A 284 3.56 2.23 11.43
C PHE A 284 3.60 3.18 12.63
N LYS A 285 3.09 4.40 12.44
CA LYS A 285 3.17 5.50 13.42
C LYS A 285 2.45 5.20 14.73
N ASP A 286 1.19 4.78 14.62
CA ASP A 286 0.35 4.48 15.78
C ASP A 286 0.22 2.95 15.91
N PRO A 287 0.54 2.36 17.06
CA PRO A 287 0.54 0.92 17.22
C PRO A 287 -0.84 0.30 17.02
N ARG A 288 -1.93 1.07 17.10
CA ARG A 288 -3.29 0.55 16.90
C ARG A 288 -3.65 0.25 15.45
N TRP A 289 -2.90 0.79 14.48
CA TRP A 289 -3.27 0.69 13.08
C TRP A 289 -3.45 -0.75 12.60
N GLY A 290 -4.63 -1.04 12.03
CA GLY A 290 -5.01 -2.37 11.58
C GLY A 290 -4.18 -2.92 10.41
N ARG A 291 -3.47 -2.06 9.67
CA ARG A 291 -2.62 -2.45 8.54
C ARG A 291 -1.13 -2.26 8.79
N GLY A 292 -0.72 -1.97 10.02
CA GLY A 292 0.70 -1.85 10.37
C GLY A 292 1.52 -3.13 10.14
N LEU A 293 0.88 -4.31 10.16
CA LEU A 293 1.50 -5.58 9.78
C LEU A 293 2.03 -5.60 8.33
N GLU A 294 1.45 -4.79 7.43
CA GLU A 294 1.82 -4.71 6.02
C GLU A 294 3.07 -3.87 5.78
N THR A 295 3.56 -3.16 6.80
CA THR A 295 4.61 -2.16 6.62
C THR A 295 5.98 -2.63 7.12
N PRO A 296 7.07 -1.99 6.69
CA PRO A 296 8.40 -2.25 7.24
C PRO A 296 8.65 -1.66 8.65
N GLY A 297 7.62 -1.23 9.38
CA GLY A 297 7.73 -0.71 10.74
C GLY A 297 7.56 0.81 10.85
N GLU A 298 8.11 1.42 11.90
CA GLU A 298 7.83 2.83 12.24
C GLU A 298 8.91 3.83 11.80
N ASP A 299 10.06 3.36 11.33
CA ASP A 299 11.25 4.19 11.08
C ASP A 299 11.41 4.58 9.58
N PRO A 300 11.48 5.88 9.25
CA PRO A 300 11.63 6.33 7.86
C PRO A 300 12.88 5.78 7.16
N TYR A 301 14.02 5.66 7.85
CA TYR A 301 15.25 5.17 7.24
C TYR A 301 15.14 3.68 6.90
N ARG A 302 14.67 2.85 7.83
CA ARG A 302 14.43 1.42 7.60
C ARG A 302 13.47 1.20 6.44
N ILE A 303 12.38 1.97 6.37
CA ILE A 303 11.41 1.91 5.28
C ILE A 303 12.08 2.30 3.95
N SER A 304 12.85 3.39 3.89
CA SER A 304 13.60 3.78 2.68
C SER A 304 14.57 2.69 2.19
N ARG A 305 15.25 2.00 3.12
CA ARG A 305 16.13 0.88 2.79
C ARG A 305 15.36 -0.35 2.30
N TYR A 306 14.20 -0.64 2.91
CA TYR A 306 13.29 -1.69 2.45
C TYR A 306 12.84 -1.43 1.01
N ILE A 307 12.41 -0.21 0.70
CA ILE A 307 11.96 0.21 -0.63
C ILE A 307 13.07 0.05 -1.68
N THR A 308 14.25 0.60 -1.39
CA THR A 308 15.39 0.60 -2.33
C THR A 308 15.96 -0.80 -2.58
N SER A 309 15.62 -1.77 -1.72
CA SER A 309 15.93 -3.18 -1.90
C SER A 309 14.81 -3.97 -2.59
N LEU A 310 13.55 -3.70 -2.23
CA LEU A 310 12.39 -4.44 -2.71
C LEU A 310 12.04 -4.08 -4.16
N ILE A 311 11.89 -2.79 -4.48
CA ILE A 311 11.41 -2.36 -5.81
C ILE A 311 12.33 -2.87 -6.93
N PRO A 312 13.67 -2.78 -6.84
CA PRO A 312 14.53 -3.33 -7.88
C PRO A 312 14.45 -4.86 -7.99
N GLY A 313 14.15 -5.56 -6.89
CA GLY A 313 13.93 -7.01 -6.93
C GLY A 313 12.64 -7.38 -7.68
N LEU A 314 11.56 -6.62 -7.47
CA LEU A 314 10.29 -6.79 -8.17
C LEU A 314 10.43 -6.45 -9.65
N GLU A 315 10.94 -5.26 -9.97
CA GLU A 315 10.95 -4.71 -11.33
C GLU A 315 12.11 -5.22 -12.20
N GLY A 316 13.06 -5.97 -11.63
CA GLY A 316 14.21 -6.52 -12.36
C GLY A 316 15.40 -5.56 -12.50
N GLY A 317 15.50 -4.56 -11.62
CA GLY A 317 16.57 -3.56 -11.57
C GLY A 317 16.05 -2.17 -11.20
N ILE A 318 16.96 -1.20 -11.09
CA ILE A 318 16.60 0.22 -10.95
C ILE A 318 16.41 0.81 -12.35
N ASP A 319 15.19 1.28 -12.66
CA ASP A 319 14.83 1.85 -13.98
C ASP A 319 15.33 1.01 -15.18
N PRO A 320 15.07 -0.32 -15.23
CA PRO A 320 15.53 -1.14 -16.34
C PRO A 320 14.79 -0.76 -17.63
N ALA A 321 15.43 -0.97 -18.77
CA ALA A 321 14.83 -0.69 -20.08
C ALA A 321 13.57 -1.53 -20.33
N GLU A 322 13.50 -2.73 -19.76
CA GLU A 322 12.30 -3.56 -19.67
C GLU A 322 12.13 -4.05 -18.23
N LYS A 323 10.93 -3.91 -17.69
CA LYS A 323 10.61 -4.32 -16.32
C LYS A 323 10.11 -5.77 -16.26
N GLN A 324 10.45 -6.47 -15.19
CA GLN A 324 9.93 -7.82 -14.91
C GLN A 324 8.42 -7.75 -14.59
N VAL A 325 8.06 -6.90 -13.63
CA VAL A 325 6.69 -6.47 -13.31
C VAL A 325 6.74 -4.99 -12.95
N ILE A 326 5.58 -4.31 -12.91
CA ILE A 326 5.46 -2.94 -12.42
C ILE A 326 5.08 -2.99 -10.94
N ALA A 327 5.85 -2.35 -10.08
CA ALA A 327 5.50 -2.20 -8.67
C ALA A 327 4.71 -0.90 -8.44
N THR A 328 3.92 -0.86 -7.36
CA THR A 328 3.13 0.32 -6.97
C THR A 328 3.32 0.61 -5.48
N CYS A 329 4.04 1.69 -5.15
CA CYS A 329 4.16 2.12 -3.76
C CYS A 329 2.86 2.72 -3.26
N LYS A 330 2.39 2.26 -2.09
CA LYS A 330 1.13 2.70 -1.48
C LYS A 330 1.27 2.97 0.02
N HIS A 331 0.45 3.85 0.61
CA HIS A 331 -0.63 4.67 0.06
C HIS A 331 -0.29 6.16 0.26
N TYR A 332 -0.21 6.91 -0.83
CA TYR A 332 0.34 8.27 -0.89
C TYR A 332 -0.75 9.33 -0.63
N ALA A 333 -0.79 10.01 0.51
CA ALA A 333 0.11 9.95 1.66
C ALA A 333 -0.64 10.11 2.99
N VAL A 334 0.10 10.04 4.12
CA VAL A 334 -0.45 10.26 5.47
C VAL A 334 -1.58 9.27 5.82
N TYR A 335 -1.51 8.07 5.25
CA TYR A 335 -2.44 6.99 5.54
C TYR A 335 -1.79 6.00 6.51
N ASP A 336 -2.26 6.02 7.76
CA ASP A 336 -1.83 5.10 8.82
C ASP A 336 -2.93 4.81 9.86
N VAL A 337 -4.20 4.93 9.44
CA VAL A 337 -5.40 4.66 10.25
C VAL A 337 -6.50 4.09 9.35
N GLU A 338 -7.18 3.03 9.79
CA GLU A 338 -8.28 2.41 9.02
C GLU A 338 -9.64 3.06 9.31
N THR A 339 -9.89 3.38 10.57
CA THR A 339 -11.14 3.95 11.04
C THR A 339 -11.30 5.34 10.43
N GLY A 340 -12.37 5.57 9.68
CA GLY A 340 -12.60 6.86 9.02
C GLY A 340 -11.66 7.16 7.84
N ARG A 341 -10.90 6.18 7.35
CA ARG A 341 -9.93 6.36 6.25
C ARG A 341 -10.48 7.06 5.01
N ASN A 342 -11.78 6.88 4.73
CA ASN A 342 -12.49 7.40 3.56
C ASN A 342 -12.86 8.89 3.65
N SER A 343 -12.81 9.52 4.83
CA SER A 343 -13.33 10.88 5.01
C SER A 343 -12.45 11.78 5.87
N TYR A 344 -11.50 11.22 6.64
CA TYR A 344 -10.69 12.03 7.53
C TYR A 344 -9.68 12.87 6.76
N ASP A 345 -9.47 14.07 7.28
CA ASP A 345 -8.43 15.00 6.87
C ASP A 345 -7.34 15.03 7.93
N TYR A 346 -6.09 14.92 7.49
CA TYR A 346 -4.93 14.93 8.36
C TYR A 346 -4.04 16.11 8.01
N ASP A 347 -3.70 16.89 9.04
CA ASP A 347 -2.95 18.15 8.89
C ASP A 347 -1.60 18.08 9.61
N PRO A 348 -0.66 17.21 9.17
CA PRO A 348 0.70 17.25 9.71
C PRO A 348 1.36 18.58 9.36
N THR A 349 2.21 19.08 10.26
CA THR A 349 3.00 20.28 9.96
C THR A 349 3.88 20.06 8.71
N PRO A 350 4.25 21.09 7.93
CA PRO A 350 5.15 20.92 6.79
C PRO A 350 6.48 20.23 7.15
N GLN A 351 6.94 20.45 8.39
CA GLN A 351 8.09 19.76 8.98
C GLN A 351 7.85 18.25 9.07
N GLU A 352 6.77 17.80 9.72
CA GLU A 352 6.47 16.37 9.90
C GLU A 352 6.09 15.67 8.60
N LEU A 353 5.35 16.37 7.73
CA LEU A 353 5.02 15.89 6.39
C LEU A 353 6.30 15.51 5.64
N SER A 354 7.30 16.40 5.65
CA SER A 354 8.57 16.18 4.94
C SER A 354 9.51 15.21 5.66
N GLU A 355 9.57 15.26 6.99
CA GLU A 355 10.50 14.48 7.84
C GLU A 355 10.12 13.00 7.96
N TYR A 356 8.82 12.68 7.89
CA TYR A 356 8.32 11.35 8.18
C TYR A 356 7.48 10.79 7.04
N TYR A 357 6.33 11.43 6.76
CA TYR A 357 5.31 10.88 5.87
C TYR A 357 5.77 10.79 4.41
N MET A 358 6.57 11.76 3.96
CA MET A 358 7.01 11.82 2.56
C MET A 358 8.34 11.10 2.29
N VAL A 359 9.15 10.80 3.32
CA VAL A 359 10.46 10.15 3.15
C VAL A 359 10.36 8.80 2.44
N PRO A 360 9.43 7.89 2.80
CA PRO A 360 9.23 6.64 2.06
C PRO A 360 8.92 6.86 0.58
N PHE A 361 8.00 7.77 0.26
CA PHE A 361 7.57 8.04 -1.11
C PHE A 361 8.64 8.75 -1.94
N LYS A 362 9.45 9.60 -1.31
CA LYS A 362 10.65 10.19 -1.90
C LYS A 362 11.63 9.10 -2.33
N SER A 363 11.93 8.14 -1.44
CA SER A 363 12.79 7.00 -1.79
C SER A 363 12.17 6.13 -2.89
N CYS A 364 10.86 5.89 -2.86
CA CYS A 364 10.20 5.10 -3.88
C CYS A 364 10.23 5.75 -5.28
N ALA A 365 9.90 7.04 -5.36
CA ALA A 365 9.83 7.77 -6.62
C ALA A 365 11.22 8.16 -7.16
N ARG A 366 12.07 8.73 -6.29
CA ARG A 366 13.36 9.31 -6.69
C ARG A 366 14.46 8.26 -6.74
N ASP A 367 14.54 7.36 -5.77
CA ASP A 367 15.72 6.47 -5.62
C ASP A 367 15.47 5.12 -6.29
N ALA A 368 14.30 4.52 -6.04
CA ALA A 368 13.91 3.23 -6.60
C ALA A 368 13.31 3.32 -8.02
N LYS A 369 12.86 4.51 -8.44
CA LYS A 369 12.27 4.77 -9.77
C LYS A 369 11.06 3.87 -10.09
N VAL A 370 10.21 3.65 -9.09
CA VAL A 370 9.02 2.79 -9.19
C VAL A 370 8.17 3.12 -10.42
N GLY A 371 7.54 2.10 -11.01
CA GLY A 371 6.63 2.28 -12.13
C GLY A 371 5.30 2.95 -11.77
N ALA A 372 4.77 2.71 -10.57
CA ALA A 372 3.49 3.29 -10.14
C ALA A 372 3.45 3.73 -8.68
N VAL A 373 2.50 4.61 -8.35
CA VAL A 373 2.17 5.05 -6.98
C VAL A 373 0.66 5.02 -6.80
N MET A 374 0.18 4.60 -5.64
CA MET A 374 -1.24 4.63 -5.29
C MET A 374 -1.54 5.81 -4.38
N CYS A 375 -2.48 6.68 -4.74
CA CYS A 375 -2.96 7.74 -3.86
C CYS A 375 -3.95 7.20 -2.81
N SER A 376 -3.89 7.71 -1.58
CA SER A 376 -4.67 7.20 -0.45
C SER A 376 -6.12 7.71 -0.42
N TYR A 377 -6.91 7.10 0.47
CA TYR A 377 -8.29 7.50 0.75
C TYR A 377 -8.44 8.87 1.41
N ASN A 378 -7.58 9.18 2.38
CA ASN A 378 -7.71 10.35 3.25
C ASN A 378 -7.40 11.66 2.52
N ALA A 379 -7.84 12.76 3.14
CA ALA A 379 -7.38 14.10 2.79
C ALA A 379 -6.09 14.46 3.55
N VAL A 380 -5.33 15.37 2.96
CA VAL A 380 -4.14 15.97 3.57
C VAL A 380 -4.23 17.47 3.38
N ASN A 381 -4.31 18.24 4.48
CA ASN A 381 -4.49 19.69 4.45
C ASN A 381 -5.73 20.12 3.65
N GLY A 382 -6.87 19.46 3.87
CA GLY A 382 -8.17 19.78 3.28
C GLY A 382 -8.40 19.26 1.87
N ILE A 383 -7.47 18.48 1.31
CA ILE A 383 -7.56 18.01 -0.09
C ILE A 383 -7.39 16.48 -0.15
N PRO A 384 -8.40 15.73 -0.63
CA PRO A 384 -8.31 14.29 -0.85
C PRO A 384 -7.07 13.92 -1.66
N SER A 385 -6.31 12.90 -1.22
CA SER A 385 -4.98 12.61 -1.79
C SER A 385 -5.02 12.35 -3.30
N CYS A 386 -6.05 11.68 -3.81
CA CYS A 386 -6.24 11.45 -5.25
C CYS A 386 -6.65 12.68 -6.07
N ALA A 387 -7.06 13.78 -5.42
CA ALA A 387 -7.29 15.10 -6.03
C ALA A 387 -6.16 16.11 -5.71
N ASN A 388 -5.14 15.69 -4.95
CA ASN A 388 -4.16 16.60 -4.39
C ASN A 388 -3.01 16.86 -5.37
N ARG A 389 -3.12 17.94 -6.16
CA ARG A 389 -2.08 18.36 -7.12
C ARG A 389 -0.74 18.66 -6.46
N TYR A 390 -0.72 19.11 -5.20
CA TYR A 390 0.54 19.31 -4.49
C TYR A 390 1.27 17.97 -4.31
N LEU A 391 0.58 16.93 -3.86
CA LEU A 391 1.15 15.60 -3.73
C LEU A 391 1.51 15.03 -5.12
N LEU A 392 0.53 14.91 -6.02
CA LEU A 392 0.68 14.14 -7.26
C LEU A 392 1.51 14.83 -8.34
N GLN A 393 1.48 16.16 -8.41
CA GLN A 393 2.21 16.92 -9.42
C GLN A 393 3.44 17.63 -8.84
N THR A 394 3.26 18.49 -7.85
CA THR A 394 4.37 19.31 -7.32
C THR A 394 5.44 18.44 -6.67
N MET A 395 5.04 17.50 -5.81
CA MET A 395 5.98 16.69 -5.05
C MET A 395 6.43 15.46 -5.81
N LEU A 396 5.49 14.59 -6.19
CA LEU A 396 5.81 13.33 -6.87
C LEU A 396 6.49 13.55 -8.22
N ARG A 397 5.87 14.30 -9.13
CA ARG A 397 6.37 14.46 -10.51
C ARG A 397 7.45 15.53 -10.60
N ASP A 398 7.21 16.73 -10.09
CA ASP A 398 8.09 17.89 -10.31
C ASP A 398 9.32 17.88 -9.40
N HIS A 399 9.13 17.75 -8.09
CA HIS A 399 10.21 17.82 -7.11
C HIS A 399 11.09 16.56 -7.10
N TRP A 400 10.49 15.36 -7.11
CA TRP A 400 11.25 14.10 -7.12
C TRP A 400 11.62 13.59 -8.53
N GLY A 401 11.18 14.29 -9.58
CA GLY A 401 11.54 13.98 -10.97
C GLY A 401 10.90 12.70 -11.53
N TRP A 402 9.73 12.32 -11.02
CA TRP A 402 8.98 11.12 -11.44
C TRP A 402 8.16 11.39 -12.72
N LYS A 403 8.87 11.57 -13.85
CA LYS A 403 8.31 12.05 -15.13
C LYS A 403 8.51 11.09 -16.31
N LYS A 404 8.91 9.83 -16.06
CA LYS A 404 9.09 8.86 -17.14
C LYS A 404 7.75 8.57 -17.81
N PRO A 405 7.72 8.28 -19.11
CA PRO A 405 6.48 8.10 -19.83
C PRO A 405 5.69 6.86 -19.39
N TYR A 406 6.31 5.90 -18.68
CA TYR A 406 5.65 4.72 -18.13
C TYR A 406 5.20 4.88 -16.66
N GLN A 407 5.35 6.07 -16.07
CA GLN A 407 5.08 6.31 -14.64
C GLN A 407 3.66 6.85 -14.41
N TRP A 408 2.82 6.06 -13.73
CA TRP A 408 1.37 6.31 -13.58
C TRP A 408 0.84 6.15 -12.15
N VAL A 409 -0.16 6.96 -11.79
CA VAL A 409 -0.81 6.93 -10.47
C VAL A 409 -2.12 6.15 -10.54
N THR A 410 -2.36 5.27 -9.58
CA THR A 410 -3.69 4.66 -9.34
C THR A 410 -4.36 5.25 -8.13
N SER A 411 -5.68 5.31 -8.12
CA SER A 411 -6.43 5.47 -6.88
C SER A 411 -6.39 4.19 -6.05
N ASP A 412 -6.47 4.33 -4.73
CA ASP A 412 -7.01 3.26 -3.90
C ASP A 412 -8.49 3.00 -4.27
N CYS A 413 -9.02 1.85 -3.87
CA CYS A 413 -10.30 1.34 -4.34
C CYS A 413 -11.49 2.05 -3.70
N ALA A 414 -12.21 2.84 -4.49
CA ALA A 414 -13.22 3.83 -4.08
C ALA A 414 -12.71 5.23 -3.71
N ALA A 415 -11.38 5.48 -3.74
CA ALA A 415 -10.84 6.77 -3.28
C ALA A 415 -11.29 7.97 -4.13
N ILE A 416 -11.62 7.79 -5.42
CA ILE A 416 -12.15 8.88 -6.25
C ILE A 416 -13.63 9.10 -5.93
N THR A 417 -14.41 8.04 -5.72
CA THR A 417 -15.77 8.19 -5.21
C THR A 417 -15.80 8.88 -3.84
N ASN A 418 -14.86 8.57 -2.95
CA ASN A 418 -14.80 9.20 -1.63
C ASN A 418 -14.63 10.73 -1.71
N ILE A 419 -14.01 11.27 -2.76
CA ILE A 419 -13.85 12.73 -2.97
C ILE A 419 -15.20 13.46 -2.88
N TYR A 420 -16.27 12.89 -3.44
CA TYR A 420 -17.60 13.52 -3.40
C TYR A 420 -18.53 12.92 -2.33
N ASN A 421 -18.49 11.60 -2.12
CA ASN A 421 -19.42 10.93 -1.22
C ASN A 421 -19.09 11.12 0.25
N ASP A 422 -17.81 11.15 0.60
CA ASP A 422 -17.35 11.06 1.99
C ASP A 422 -16.59 12.32 2.42
N HIS A 423 -15.73 12.85 1.54
CA HIS A 423 -15.01 14.11 1.75
C HIS A 423 -15.83 15.34 1.41
N HIS A 424 -16.86 15.20 0.57
CA HIS A 424 -17.66 16.31 0.04
C HIS A 424 -16.81 17.45 -0.58
N TYR A 425 -15.64 17.12 -1.12
CA TYR A 425 -14.71 18.08 -1.73
C TYR A 425 -15.28 18.67 -3.03
N VAL A 426 -16.14 17.89 -3.71
CA VAL A 426 -16.93 18.32 -4.88
C VAL A 426 -18.34 17.77 -4.79
N ASN A 427 -19.26 18.39 -5.54
CA ASN A 427 -20.70 18.10 -5.45
C ASN A 427 -21.22 16.98 -6.39
N SER A 428 -20.35 16.32 -7.16
CA SER A 428 -20.77 15.25 -8.08
C SER A 428 -19.64 14.27 -8.40
N SER A 429 -20.03 13.05 -8.78
CA SER A 429 -19.11 12.01 -9.27
C SER A 429 -18.33 12.43 -10.52
N VAL A 430 -18.98 13.14 -11.46
CA VAL A 430 -18.32 13.68 -12.68
C VAL A 430 -17.21 14.67 -12.31
N ASN A 431 -17.47 15.56 -11.34
CA ASN A 431 -16.46 16.49 -10.86
C ASN A 431 -15.35 15.78 -10.10
N ALA A 432 -15.67 14.73 -9.32
CA ALA A 432 -14.66 13.92 -8.62
C ALA A 432 -13.70 13.25 -9.61
N ALA A 433 -14.23 12.63 -10.66
CA ALA A 433 -13.43 12.05 -11.74
C ALA A 433 -12.53 13.11 -12.40
N ALA A 434 -13.08 14.28 -12.71
CA ALA A 434 -12.35 15.37 -13.35
C ALA A 434 -11.22 15.92 -12.46
N VAL A 435 -11.48 16.22 -11.18
CA VAL A 435 -10.44 16.77 -10.28
C VAL A 435 -9.35 15.75 -9.99
N ALA A 436 -9.68 14.47 -9.84
CA ALA A 436 -8.70 13.41 -9.65
C ALA A 436 -7.78 13.24 -10.87
N LEU A 437 -8.38 13.15 -12.07
CA LEU A 437 -7.63 13.03 -13.31
C LEU A 437 -6.73 14.24 -13.55
N ASN A 438 -7.26 15.46 -13.36
CA ASN A 438 -6.51 16.70 -13.57
C ASN A 438 -5.40 16.92 -12.53
N ALA A 439 -5.53 16.34 -11.33
CA ALA A 439 -4.48 16.35 -10.30
C ALA A 439 -3.34 15.38 -10.63
N GLY A 440 -3.63 14.28 -11.34
CA GLY A 440 -2.65 13.34 -11.84
C GLY A 440 -2.94 11.86 -11.53
N THR A 441 -4.14 11.51 -11.08
CA THR A 441 -4.59 10.13 -10.88
C THR A 441 -4.94 9.52 -12.23
N ASP A 442 -4.08 8.63 -12.75
CA ASP A 442 -4.18 8.11 -14.12
C ASP A 442 -5.16 6.93 -14.26
N LEU A 443 -5.29 6.12 -13.21
CA LEU A 443 -6.14 4.92 -13.15
C LEU A 443 -7.08 4.98 -11.93
N ALA A 444 -8.34 4.60 -12.10
CA ALA A 444 -9.32 4.45 -11.01
C ALA A 444 -9.53 2.97 -10.61
N CYS A 445 -9.40 2.64 -9.33
CA CYS A 445 -9.82 1.33 -8.79
C CYS A 445 -11.34 1.29 -8.50
N GLU A 446 -12.17 1.52 -9.52
CA GLU A 446 -13.63 1.67 -9.38
C GLU A 446 -14.35 1.26 -10.68
N SER A 447 -14.35 -0.03 -10.97
CA SER A 447 -14.82 -0.56 -12.26
C SER A 447 -16.30 -0.25 -12.53
N GLY A 448 -16.57 0.32 -13.72
CA GLY A 448 -17.90 0.55 -14.27
C GLY A 448 -18.55 1.88 -13.90
N THR A 449 -17.90 2.76 -13.15
CA THR A 449 -18.59 3.90 -12.51
C THR A 449 -17.92 5.25 -12.75
N ILE A 450 -16.80 5.52 -12.09
CA ILE A 450 -16.33 6.89 -11.87
C ILE A 450 -15.61 7.46 -13.10
N TYR A 451 -14.70 6.71 -13.73
CA TYR A 451 -13.92 7.22 -14.85
C TYR A 451 -14.67 7.07 -16.18
N ASN A 452 -15.62 6.14 -16.28
CA ASN A 452 -16.58 6.16 -17.38
C ASN A 452 -17.33 7.50 -17.52
N SER A 453 -17.55 8.21 -16.40
CA SER A 453 -18.19 9.54 -16.41
C SER A 453 -17.30 10.67 -16.96
N LEU A 454 -16.03 10.41 -17.27
CA LEU A 454 -15.13 11.42 -17.87
C LEU A 454 -15.60 11.87 -19.26
N THR A 455 -16.43 11.09 -19.96
CA THR A 455 -17.10 11.54 -21.19
C THR A 455 -17.95 12.79 -20.94
N ASP A 456 -18.63 12.83 -19.80
CA ASP A 456 -19.49 13.93 -19.38
C ASP A 456 -18.63 15.09 -18.88
N ALA A 457 -17.52 14.81 -18.19
CA ALA A 457 -16.55 15.82 -17.77
C ALA A 457 -15.92 16.57 -18.96
N VAL A 458 -15.60 15.85 -20.05
CA VAL A 458 -15.12 16.47 -21.31
C VAL A 458 -16.22 17.33 -21.93
N SER A 459 -17.46 16.82 -21.96
CA SER A 459 -18.61 17.57 -22.48
C SER A 459 -18.92 18.83 -21.66
N ALA A 460 -18.70 18.77 -20.33
CA ALA A 460 -18.86 19.88 -19.40
C ALA A 460 -17.64 20.84 -19.38
N GLY A 461 -16.54 20.49 -20.04
CA GLY A 461 -15.31 21.30 -20.07
C GLY A 461 -14.51 21.30 -18.77
N THR A 462 -14.80 20.38 -17.84
CA THR A 462 -14.05 20.24 -16.56
C THR A 462 -12.78 19.40 -16.71
N THR A 463 -12.64 18.66 -17.82
CA THR A 463 -11.39 18.05 -18.27
C THR A 463 -11.33 18.02 -19.81
N THR A 464 -10.29 17.43 -20.40
CA THR A 464 -10.12 17.37 -21.87
C THR A 464 -9.64 15.98 -22.34
N ASP A 465 -9.93 15.65 -23.60
CA ASP A 465 -9.40 14.43 -24.25
C ASP A 465 -7.86 14.36 -24.20
N ALA A 466 -7.17 15.50 -24.18
CA ALA A 466 -5.71 15.55 -24.08
C ALA A 466 -5.20 15.03 -22.72
N VAL A 467 -5.91 15.31 -21.61
CA VAL A 467 -5.56 14.80 -20.28
C VAL A 467 -5.81 13.30 -20.20
N ILE A 468 -6.95 12.83 -20.74
CA ILE A 468 -7.26 11.40 -20.89
C ILE A 468 -6.17 10.67 -21.69
N ASN A 469 -5.78 11.22 -22.84
CA ASN A 469 -4.72 10.66 -23.68
C ASN A 469 -3.36 10.60 -22.95
N GLN A 470 -3.08 11.58 -22.09
CA GLN A 470 -1.84 11.58 -21.28
C GLN A 470 -1.83 10.42 -20.28
N SER A 471 -2.92 10.18 -19.55
CA SER A 471 -3.02 9.08 -18.60
C SER A 471 -2.97 7.72 -19.29
N LEU A 472 -3.71 7.54 -20.38
CA LEU A 472 -3.62 6.33 -21.21
C LEU A 472 -2.23 6.11 -21.80
N SER A 473 -1.55 7.19 -22.19
CA SER A 473 -0.17 7.09 -22.66
C SER A 473 0.74 6.53 -21.57
N ARG A 474 0.55 6.92 -20.31
CA ARG A 474 1.34 6.38 -19.19
C ARG A 474 1.08 4.91 -18.96
N LEU A 475 -0.20 4.54 -18.90
CA LEU A 475 -0.65 3.16 -18.71
C LEU A 475 -0.16 2.24 -19.83
N TYR A 476 -0.40 2.55 -21.10
CA TYR A 476 0.02 1.66 -22.19
C TYR A 476 1.53 1.69 -22.46
N THR A 477 2.24 2.79 -22.15
CA THR A 477 3.71 2.78 -22.18
C THR A 477 4.26 1.82 -21.13
N SER A 478 3.66 1.76 -19.93
CA SER A 478 4.08 0.81 -18.90
C SER A 478 3.85 -0.65 -19.34
N LEU A 479 2.71 -0.95 -19.99
CA LEU A 479 2.45 -2.28 -20.56
C LEU A 479 3.41 -2.66 -21.68
N VAL A 480 3.80 -1.73 -22.55
CA VAL A 480 4.88 -1.97 -23.53
C VAL A 480 6.20 -2.27 -22.80
N ASN A 481 6.50 -1.56 -21.72
CA ASN A 481 7.75 -1.69 -20.96
C ASN A 481 7.92 -3.04 -20.24
N VAL A 482 6.83 -3.78 -20.01
CA VAL A 482 6.84 -5.16 -19.48
C VAL A 482 6.69 -6.22 -20.58
N GLY A 483 6.57 -5.82 -21.85
CA GLY A 483 6.45 -6.72 -22.99
C GLY A 483 5.04 -7.28 -23.21
N TYR A 484 3.99 -6.62 -22.73
CA TYR A 484 2.60 -7.07 -22.86
C TYR A 484 2.19 -7.31 -24.32
N PHE A 485 2.66 -6.48 -25.25
CA PHE A 485 2.33 -6.56 -26.68
C PHE A 485 3.15 -7.58 -27.49
N GLY A 486 3.81 -8.53 -26.83
CA GLY A 486 4.57 -9.59 -27.50
C GLY A 486 5.94 -9.15 -28.03
N ASP A 487 6.45 -8.02 -27.54
CA ASP A 487 7.86 -7.65 -27.75
C ASP A 487 8.77 -8.72 -27.16
N THR A 488 9.93 -8.97 -27.78
CA THR A 488 10.88 -9.97 -27.27
C THR A 488 11.43 -9.52 -25.93
N SER A 489 10.81 -9.97 -24.84
CA SER A 489 11.20 -9.62 -23.47
C SER A 489 12.05 -10.71 -22.83
N PRO A 490 13.09 -10.38 -22.02
CA PRO A 490 13.91 -11.38 -21.35
C PRO A 490 13.12 -12.22 -20.33
N TYR A 491 11.93 -11.76 -19.97
CA TYR A 491 11.05 -12.40 -18.98
C TYR A 491 9.95 -13.26 -19.60
N SER A 492 9.86 -13.34 -20.93
CA SER A 492 8.79 -14.06 -21.66
C SER A 492 8.79 -15.58 -21.44
N SER A 493 9.92 -16.16 -21.05
CA SER A 493 10.06 -17.61 -20.83
C SER A 493 9.76 -18.06 -19.39
N ILE A 494 9.55 -17.11 -18.47
CA ILE A 494 9.23 -17.39 -17.07
C ILE A 494 7.85 -18.05 -17.00
N GLY A 495 7.74 -19.18 -16.29
CA GLY A 495 6.53 -19.99 -16.23
C GLY A 495 6.39 -20.75 -14.92
N TRP A 496 5.53 -21.77 -14.90
CA TRP A 496 5.22 -22.53 -13.68
C TRP A 496 6.45 -23.14 -12.99
N GLN A 497 7.46 -23.55 -13.76
CA GLN A 497 8.73 -24.08 -13.23
C GLN A 497 9.49 -23.08 -12.34
N ASP A 498 9.16 -21.79 -12.43
CA ASP A 498 9.74 -20.71 -11.65
C ASP A 498 8.94 -20.40 -10.37
N VAL A 499 7.78 -21.03 -10.16
CA VAL A 499 6.89 -20.78 -9.02
C VAL A 499 7.12 -21.78 -7.90
N ASN A 500 7.27 -21.28 -6.67
CA ASN A 500 7.47 -22.09 -5.45
C ASN A 500 8.61 -23.11 -5.59
N THR A 501 9.73 -22.66 -6.15
CA THR A 501 10.93 -23.46 -6.25
C THR A 501 11.45 -23.87 -4.86
N ALA A 502 12.28 -24.91 -4.79
CA ALA A 502 12.90 -25.30 -3.51
C ALA A 502 13.68 -24.15 -2.86
N GLU A 503 14.30 -23.28 -3.67
CA GLU A 503 14.99 -22.10 -3.20
C GLU A 503 14.03 -21.04 -2.64
N ALA A 504 12.89 -20.81 -3.29
CA ALA A 504 11.85 -19.93 -2.78
C ALA A 504 11.28 -20.42 -1.44
N GLN A 505 11.05 -21.74 -1.30
CA GLN A 505 10.60 -22.34 -0.04
C GLN A 505 11.62 -22.19 1.07
N ARG A 506 12.91 -22.40 0.76
CA ARG A 506 14.02 -22.18 1.70
C ARG A 506 14.07 -20.72 2.12
N LEU A 507 13.96 -19.79 1.18
CA LEU A 507 13.98 -18.36 1.46
C LEU A 507 12.81 -17.91 2.34
N ALA A 508 11.60 -18.45 2.15
CA ALA A 508 10.47 -18.16 3.03
C ALA A 508 10.72 -18.63 4.48
N TYR A 509 11.39 -19.78 4.65
CA TYR A 509 11.84 -20.26 5.95
C TYR A 509 12.94 -19.37 6.55
N GLU A 510 13.96 -19.00 5.76
CA GLU A 510 15.04 -18.12 6.22
C GLU A 510 14.50 -16.77 6.68
N ALA A 511 13.59 -16.16 5.91
CA ALA A 511 12.97 -14.89 6.29
C ALA A 511 12.24 -14.96 7.64
N ALA A 512 11.57 -16.08 7.92
CA ALA A 512 10.91 -16.29 9.20
C ALA A 512 11.92 -16.43 10.36
N VAL A 513 13.00 -17.21 10.16
CA VAL A 513 14.06 -17.38 11.15
C VAL A 513 14.75 -16.06 11.46
N GLU A 514 15.13 -15.32 10.43
CA GLU A 514 15.93 -14.10 10.56
C GLU A 514 15.15 -12.93 11.12
N GLY A 515 13.83 -12.90 10.93
CA GLY A 515 12.93 -11.86 11.42
C GLY A 515 12.40 -12.06 12.84
N MET A 516 12.40 -13.30 13.37
CA MET A 516 11.94 -13.56 14.75
C MET A 516 12.82 -12.83 15.78
N VAL A 517 12.18 -12.33 16.84
CA VAL A 517 12.84 -11.49 17.85
C VAL A 517 12.73 -12.12 19.24
N LEU A 518 13.85 -12.32 19.91
CA LEU A 518 13.89 -12.75 21.31
C LEU A 518 13.75 -11.53 22.21
N LEU A 519 12.63 -11.41 22.92
CA LEU A 519 12.31 -10.25 23.75
C LEU A 519 12.80 -10.40 25.19
N LYS A 520 12.74 -11.63 25.73
CA LYS A 520 13.17 -11.99 27.08
C LYS A 520 13.72 -13.40 27.10
N ASN A 521 14.78 -13.64 27.86
CA ASN A 521 15.31 -14.99 28.11
C ASN A 521 16.11 -15.03 29.41
N ASP A 522 15.91 -16.07 30.22
CA ASP A 522 16.68 -16.33 31.45
C ASP A 522 17.73 -17.46 31.30
N GLY A 523 18.02 -17.86 30.05
CA GLY A 523 18.83 -19.03 29.71
C GLY A 523 18.03 -20.31 29.49
N THR A 524 16.68 -20.24 29.57
CA THR A 524 15.81 -21.37 29.23
C THR A 524 15.84 -21.71 27.73
N LEU A 525 15.93 -20.71 26.85
CA LEU A 525 16.21 -20.93 25.43
C LEU A 525 17.71 -20.80 25.13
N PRO A 526 18.26 -21.63 24.22
CA PRO A 526 17.57 -22.68 23.46
C PRO A 526 17.26 -23.93 24.30
N LEU A 527 16.15 -24.59 23.97
CA LEU A 527 15.77 -25.90 24.51
C LEU A 527 16.75 -26.99 24.06
N PRO A 528 16.83 -28.12 24.78
CA PRO A 528 17.50 -29.31 24.26
C PRO A 528 16.91 -29.73 22.91
N LYS A 529 17.73 -30.23 21.97
CA LYS A 529 17.33 -30.64 20.61
C LYS A 529 16.14 -31.61 20.52
N SER A 530 15.94 -32.40 21.57
CA SER A 530 14.80 -33.32 21.67
C SER A 530 14.29 -33.24 23.10
N PRO A 531 13.49 -32.21 23.42
CA PRO A 531 12.95 -32.05 24.76
C PRO A 531 12.01 -33.23 25.06
N SER A 532 12.10 -33.76 26.29
CA SER A 532 11.48 -35.03 26.65
C SER A 532 9.96 -34.98 26.72
N ASN A 533 9.37 -33.89 27.25
CA ASN A 533 7.93 -33.73 27.38
C ASN A 533 7.51 -32.26 27.25
N VAL A 534 6.88 -31.92 26.14
CA VAL A 534 6.46 -30.56 25.81
C VAL A 534 4.94 -30.50 25.70
N ILE A 535 4.35 -29.46 26.26
CA ILE A 535 2.98 -29.05 25.92
C ILE A 535 3.04 -27.75 25.13
N ILE A 536 2.32 -27.72 24.00
CA ILE A 536 2.07 -26.49 23.25
C ILE A 536 0.62 -26.06 23.47
N ILE A 537 0.44 -24.80 23.84
CA ILE A 537 -0.84 -24.24 24.29
C ILE A 537 -1.14 -22.98 23.50
N GLY A 538 -2.41 -22.66 23.31
CA GLY A 538 -2.84 -21.34 22.88
C GLY A 538 -3.42 -21.30 21.46
N PRO A 539 -4.05 -20.17 21.11
CA PRO A 539 -4.80 -20.04 19.87
C PRO A 539 -3.93 -20.09 18.61
N TRP A 540 -2.64 -19.81 18.72
CA TRP A 540 -1.70 -19.85 17.59
C TRP A 540 -0.95 -21.19 17.44
N ALA A 541 -1.09 -22.10 18.40
CA ALA A 541 -0.34 -23.35 18.41
C ALA A 541 -0.62 -24.23 17.17
N ASN A 542 -1.86 -24.24 16.67
CA ASN A 542 -2.25 -24.97 15.46
C ASN A 542 -2.65 -24.03 14.31
N ALA A 543 -1.99 -22.88 14.20
CA ALA A 543 -2.25 -21.88 13.18
C ALA A 543 -2.03 -22.40 11.75
N THR A 544 -2.92 -22.04 10.83
CA THR A 544 -2.79 -22.32 9.39
C THR A 544 -2.70 -21.01 8.61
N SER A 545 -3.77 -20.55 7.97
CA SER A 545 -3.79 -19.29 7.20
C SER A 545 -3.48 -18.07 8.07
N GLN A 546 -3.72 -18.14 9.38
CA GLN A 546 -3.29 -17.13 10.34
C GLN A 546 -1.80 -16.78 10.17
N MET A 547 -0.92 -17.73 9.86
CA MET A 547 0.52 -17.47 9.69
C MET A 547 0.84 -16.54 8.51
N GLN A 548 -0.10 -16.36 7.58
CA GLN A 548 0.08 -15.54 6.38
C GLN A 548 -0.30 -14.07 6.60
N GLY A 549 -1.02 -13.70 7.67
CA GLY A 549 -1.50 -12.32 7.84
C GLY A 549 -2.63 -11.98 6.87
N ASN A 550 -2.48 -10.93 6.07
CA ASN A 550 -3.44 -10.48 5.05
C ASN A 550 -2.74 -10.34 3.68
N TYR A 551 -3.50 -10.00 2.62
CA TYR A 551 -2.95 -9.84 1.25
C TYR A 551 -2.09 -11.04 0.80
N TYR A 552 -2.58 -12.26 1.06
CA TYR A 552 -1.93 -13.51 0.67
C TYR A 552 -2.69 -14.26 -0.44
N GLY A 553 -1.99 -15.14 -1.13
CA GLY A 553 -2.56 -16.12 -2.06
C GLY A 553 -2.55 -17.53 -1.47
N ASN A 554 -3.01 -18.50 -2.25
CA ASN A 554 -2.93 -19.90 -1.84
C ASN A 554 -1.46 -20.30 -1.64
N ALA A 555 -1.12 -20.74 -0.43
CA ALA A 555 0.22 -21.26 -0.14
C ALA A 555 0.34 -22.74 -0.57
N PRO A 556 1.54 -23.19 -0.97
CA PRO A 556 1.78 -24.61 -1.31
C PRO A 556 1.63 -25.55 -0.11
N PHE A 557 1.91 -25.04 1.09
CA PHE A 557 1.75 -25.70 2.37
C PHE A 557 1.73 -24.64 3.48
N LEU A 558 1.22 -25.00 4.65
CA LEU A 558 1.25 -24.17 5.86
C LEU A 558 1.63 -25.08 7.03
N ILE A 559 2.82 -24.90 7.60
CA ILE A 559 3.30 -25.72 8.72
C ILE A 559 3.07 -24.99 10.04
N SER A 560 2.05 -25.41 10.79
CA SER A 560 1.75 -24.89 12.13
C SER A 560 2.86 -25.20 13.14
N PRO A 561 3.03 -24.42 14.23
CA PRO A 561 3.94 -24.76 15.33
C PRO A 561 3.72 -26.19 15.84
N LEU A 562 2.46 -26.58 16.08
CA LEU A 562 2.10 -27.92 16.51
C LEU A 562 2.59 -29.00 15.54
N THR A 563 2.40 -28.79 14.23
CA THR A 563 2.82 -29.73 13.19
C THR A 563 4.33 -29.89 13.17
N ALA A 564 5.07 -28.78 13.18
CA ALA A 564 6.54 -28.79 13.21
C ALA A 564 7.09 -29.47 14.46
N PHE A 565 6.50 -29.20 15.64
CA PHE A 565 7.01 -29.71 16.91
C PHE A 565 6.75 -31.21 17.01
N LYS A 566 5.56 -31.69 16.62
CA LYS A 566 5.24 -33.13 16.58
C LYS A 566 6.09 -33.91 15.58
N ALA A 567 6.51 -33.27 14.49
CA ALA A 567 7.38 -33.91 13.50
C ALA A 567 8.82 -34.11 14.02
N SER A 568 9.29 -33.24 14.92
CA SER A 568 10.69 -33.22 15.37
C SER A 568 10.91 -33.76 16.79
N TRP A 569 9.91 -33.65 17.68
CA TRP A 569 10.03 -33.99 19.09
C TRP A 569 9.11 -35.16 19.48
N LYS A 570 9.56 -35.99 20.42
CA LYS A 570 8.93 -37.30 20.69
C LYS A 570 7.59 -37.21 21.41
N ASN A 571 7.45 -36.31 22.38
CA ASN A 571 6.27 -36.24 23.25
C ASN A 571 5.77 -34.79 23.31
N VAL A 572 4.96 -34.44 22.32
CA VAL A 572 4.33 -33.12 22.20
C VAL A 572 2.82 -33.27 22.37
N THR A 573 2.31 -32.71 23.46
CA THR A 573 0.88 -32.61 23.74
C THR A 573 0.35 -31.24 23.36
N TYR A 574 -0.93 -31.16 22.99
CA TYR A 574 -1.56 -29.91 22.57
C TYR A 574 -2.84 -29.67 23.36
N HIS A 575 -3.00 -28.42 23.81
CA HIS A 575 -4.27 -27.91 24.32
C HIS A 575 -4.54 -26.54 23.70
N ARG A 576 -5.78 -26.26 23.33
CA ARG A 576 -6.14 -24.91 22.87
C ARG A 576 -5.97 -23.88 23.99
N GLY A 577 -6.43 -24.20 25.20
CA GLY A 577 -6.44 -23.26 26.33
C GLY A 577 -7.53 -22.21 26.17
N THR A 578 -7.32 -21.23 25.29
CA THR A 578 -8.31 -20.19 24.96
C THR A 578 -8.25 -19.79 23.48
N SER A 579 -9.26 -19.05 23.01
CA SER A 579 -9.26 -18.42 21.68
C SER A 579 -8.63 -17.02 21.73
N ILE A 580 -8.31 -16.44 20.57
CA ILE A 580 -7.64 -15.12 20.45
C ILE A 580 -8.29 -14.05 21.31
N ASN A 581 -9.59 -13.84 21.16
CA ASN A 581 -10.34 -12.83 21.90
C ASN A 581 -11.56 -13.45 22.59
N SER A 582 -11.32 -14.19 23.67
CA SER A 582 -12.35 -14.91 24.43
C SER A 582 -12.26 -14.60 25.92
N ASN A 583 -13.42 -14.67 26.60
CA ASN A 583 -13.51 -14.68 28.06
C ASN A 583 -13.89 -16.06 28.62
N ASP A 584 -14.06 -17.06 27.76
CA ASP A 584 -14.37 -18.45 28.16
C ASP A 584 -13.14 -19.10 28.81
N THR A 585 -13.34 -19.65 30.01
CA THR A 585 -12.31 -20.33 30.82
C THR A 585 -12.55 -21.84 30.93
N SER A 586 -13.54 -22.40 30.20
CA SER A 586 -13.93 -23.81 30.29
C SER A 586 -12.77 -24.80 30.08
N ASP A 587 -11.84 -24.47 29.18
CA ASP A 587 -10.67 -25.29 28.86
C ASP A 587 -9.47 -25.08 29.81
N PHE A 588 -9.51 -24.10 30.73
CA PHE A 588 -8.36 -23.74 31.57
C PHE A 588 -7.96 -24.90 32.48
N ALA A 589 -8.90 -25.47 33.23
CA ALA A 589 -8.60 -26.52 34.21
C ALA A 589 -7.94 -27.75 33.58
N ALA A 590 -8.45 -28.20 32.42
CA ALA A 590 -7.87 -29.31 31.67
C ALA A 590 -6.47 -28.95 31.12
N THR A 591 -6.32 -27.72 30.61
CA THR A 591 -5.05 -27.21 30.09
C THR A 591 -3.96 -27.13 31.18
N LEU A 592 -4.30 -26.60 32.36
CA LEU A 592 -3.38 -26.53 33.50
C LEU A 592 -2.99 -27.92 34.01
N THR A 593 -3.94 -28.85 34.05
CA THR A 593 -3.67 -30.24 34.46
C THR A 593 -2.67 -30.90 33.50
N ALA A 594 -2.88 -30.74 32.18
CA ALA A 594 -1.96 -31.25 31.18
C ALA A 594 -0.57 -30.58 31.27
N ALA A 595 -0.54 -29.26 31.45
CA ALA A 595 0.70 -28.50 31.60
C ALA A 595 1.50 -28.86 32.85
N GLY A 596 0.82 -29.20 33.95
CA GLY A 596 1.46 -29.69 35.18
C GLY A 596 2.25 -30.99 34.98
N ASN A 597 1.94 -31.77 33.95
CA ASN A 597 2.63 -33.01 33.61
C ASN A 597 3.79 -32.81 32.62
N ALA A 598 3.93 -31.65 31.98
CA ALA A 598 4.99 -31.34 31.02
C ALA A 598 6.30 -30.86 31.71
N ASP A 599 7.41 -30.92 30.98
CA ASP A 599 8.69 -30.31 31.40
C ASP A 599 8.76 -28.85 30.93
N TYR A 600 8.31 -28.62 29.69
CA TYR A 600 8.26 -27.32 29.04
C TYR A 600 6.84 -26.99 28.59
N VAL A 601 6.43 -25.75 28.88
CA VAL A 601 5.16 -25.18 28.44
C VAL A 601 5.47 -24.10 27.41
N ILE A 602 4.94 -24.27 26.20
CA ILE A 602 5.07 -23.29 25.12
C ILE A 602 3.68 -22.71 24.86
N TYR A 603 3.47 -21.45 25.20
CA TYR A 603 2.22 -20.74 24.91
C TYR A 603 2.38 -19.93 23.61
N CYS A 604 1.61 -20.27 22.59
CA CYS A 604 1.52 -19.56 21.32
C CYS A 604 0.23 -18.73 21.30
N GLY A 605 0.36 -17.41 21.42
CA GLY A 605 -0.77 -16.48 21.43
C GLY A 605 -0.42 -15.13 20.84
N GLY A 606 -1.24 -14.12 21.11
CA GLY A 606 -1.06 -12.76 20.60
C GLY A 606 -2.32 -12.29 19.87
N ILE A 607 -2.13 -11.58 18.77
CA ILE A 607 -3.21 -11.10 17.89
C ILE A 607 -3.14 -11.77 16.52
N ASP A 608 -4.24 -11.71 15.77
CA ASP A 608 -4.33 -12.09 14.36
C ASP A 608 -5.21 -11.08 13.60
N THR A 609 -5.54 -11.39 12.34
CA THR A 609 -6.36 -10.50 11.50
C THR A 609 -7.82 -10.36 11.94
N SER A 610 -8.28 -11.09 12.96
CA SER A 610 -9.56 -10.79 13.63
C SER A 610 -9.47 -9.56 14.54
N VAL A 611 -8.26 -9.13 14.91
CA VAL A 611 -7.98 -8.00 15.81
C VAL A 611 -7.38 -6.82 15.07
N GLU A 612 -6.44 -7.05 14.16
CA GLU A 612 -5.78 -6.02 13.32
C GLU A 612 -5.95 -6.35 11.83
N ALA A 613 -6.74 -5.56 11.10
CA ALA A 613 -6.91 -5.78 9.67
C ALA A 613 -7.25 -4.48 8.93
N GLU A 614 -7.22 -4.55 7.61
CA GLU A 614 -7.82 -3.53 6.77
C GLU A 614 -9.29 -3.27 7.18
N GLY A 615 -9.66 -1.99 7.30
CA GLY A 615 -10.95 -1.55 7.79
C GLY A 615 -11.18 -1.76 9.30
N ARG A 616 -10.15 -2.19 10.06
CA ARG A 616 -10.24 -2.49 11.49
C ARG A 616 -8.96 -2.12 12.23
N ASP A 617 -8.93 -0.92 12.80
CA ASP A 617 -7.94 -0.61 13.82
C ASP A 617 -8.23 -1.33 15.13
N ARG A 618 -7.18 -1.54 15.91
CA ARG A 618 -7.29 -1.91 17.31
C ARG A 618 -7.74 -0.71 18.12
N ILE A 619 -8.47 -0.96 19.20
CA ILE A 619 -8.85 0.08 20.18
C ILE A 619 -7.88 0.14 21.38
N SER A 620 -7.03 -0.87 21.54
CA SER A 620 -6.05 -1.01 22.61
C SER A 620 -4.84 -1.79 22.10
N VAL A 621 -3.71 -1.63 22.76
CA VAL A 621 -2.50 -2.45 22.54
C VAL A 621 -2.35 -3.55 23.60
N THR A 622 -3.38 -3.87 24.39
CA THR A 622 -3.36 -4.99 25.35
C THR A 622 -3.53 -6.34 24.66
N TRP A 623 -3.05 -7.41 25.29
CA TRP A 623 -3.36 -8.78 24.88
C TRP A 623 -4.88 -9.03 24.92
N PRO A 624 -5.49 -9.56 23.85
CA PRO A 624 -6.94 -9.74 23.77
C PRO A 624 -7.46 -10.86 24.66
N GLY A 625 -8.72 -10.71 25.09
CA GLY A 625 -9.44 -11.70 25.89
C GLY A 625 -8.73 -12.07 27.21
N ASN A 626 -8.81 -13.35 27.56
CA ASN A 626 -8.26 -13.92 28.78
C ASN A 626 -6.89 -14.62 28.58
N GLN A 627 -6.15 -14.30 27.51
CA GLN A 627 -4.85 -14.90 27.22
C GLN A 627 -3.83 -14.67 28.34
N LEU A 628 -3.68 -13.43 28.82
CA LEU A 628 -2.78 -13.12 29.95
C LEU A 628 -3.20 -13.82 31.24
N THR A 629 -4.50 -14.03 31.47
CA THR A 629 -4.99 -14.80 32.62
C THR A 629 -4.48 -16.23 32.57
N LEU A 630 -4.63 -16.92 31.42
CA LEU A 630 -4.13 -18.28 31.24
C LEU A 630 -2.60 -18.36 31.37
N ILE A 631 -1.87 -17.42 30.76
CA ILE A 631 -0.39 -17.37 30.87
C ILE A 631 0.03 -17.23 32.34
N ASN A 632 -0.66 -16.39 33.11
CA ASN A 632 -0.36 -16.21 34.53
C ASN A 632 -0.65 -17.48 35.35
N GLU A 633 -1.73 -18.21 35.07
CA GLU A 633 -2.02 -19.49 35.72
C GLU A 633 -0.99 -20.57 35.35
N LEU A 634 -0.58 -20.64 34.08
CA LEU A 634 0.50 -21.52 33.62
C LEU A 634 1.83 -21.22 34.31
N ALA A 635 2.16 -19.94 34.48
CA ALA A 635 3.34 -19.49 35.21
C ALA A 635 3.30 -19.96 36.69
N GLY A 636 2.10 -20.14 37.26
CA GLY A 636 1.89 -20.68 38.61
C GLY A 636 2.34 -22.12 38.81
N LEU A 637 2.49 -22.91 37.75
CA LEU A 637 2.80 -24.35 37.80
C LEU A 637 4.28 -24.66 38.10
N GLY A 638 5.17 -23.65 38.06
CA GLY A 638 6.61 -23.83 38.29
C GLY A 638 7.34 -24.60 37.17
N LYS A 639 6.73 -24.70 35.98
CA LYS A 639 7.34 -25.27 34.77
C LYS A 639 8.13 -24.22 34.01
N LYS A 640 8.98 -24.68 33.07
CA LYS A 640 9.66 -23.78 32.14
C LYS A 640 8.66 -23.26 31.11
N LEU A 641 8.28 -22.00 31.24
CA LEU A 641 7.26 -21.34 30.42
C LEU A 641 7.90 -20.43 29.37
N ILE A 642 7.65 -20.75 28.11
CA ILE A 642 8.04 -19.97 26.95
C ILE A 642 6.75 -19.38 26.34
N VAL A 643 6.71 -18.07 26.18
CA VAL A 643 5.61 -17.38 25.49
C VAL A 643 6.08 -16.96 24.10
N VAL A 644 5.26 -17.23 23.09
CA VAL A 644 5.47 -16.80 21.71
C VAL A 644 4.31 -15.88 21.33
N GLN A 645 4.62 -14.59 21.16
CA GLN A 645 3.69 -13.56 20.71
C GLN A 645 3.68 -13.50 19.18
N PHE A 646 2.54 -13.81 18.58
CA PHE A 646 2.25 -13.64 17.16
C PHE A 646 1.45 -12.35 16.92
N GLY A 647 1.42 -11.92 15.65
CA GLY A 647 0.78 -10.68 15.23
C GLY A 647 1.79 -9.60 14.81
N GLY A 648 1.35 -8.63 14.02
CA GLY A 648 2.19 -7.57 13.48
C GLY A 648 2.35 -6.44 14.50
N GLY A 649 1.24 -5.85 14.94
CA GLY A 649 1.22 -4.86 15.99
C GLY A 649 1.67 -5.43 17.34
N GLN A 650 2.45 -4.64 18.09
CA GLN A 650 2.91 -5.05 19.41
C GLN A 650 1.77 -5.05 20.43
N LEU A 651 1.90 -5.90 21.46
CA LEU A 651 1.04 -5.94 22.63
C LEU A 651 1.81 -5.47 23.88
N ASP A 652 1.13 -4.91 24.87
CA ASP A 652 1.75 -4.53 26.13
C ASP A 652 2.18 -5.77 26.94
N ASP A 653 3.49 -6.05 26.94
CA ASP A 653 4.11 -7.17 27.63
C ASP A 653 4.58 -6.83 29.06
N THR A 654 4.21 -5.68 29.63
CA THR A 654 4.64 -5.27 30.98
C THR A 654 4.44 -6.38 32.01
N ALA A 655 3.28 -7.07 31.97
CA ALA A 655 2.99 -8.18 32.87
C ALA A 655 3.88 -9.42 32.64
N LEU A 656 4.23 -9.72 31.39
CA LEU A 656 5.08 -10.87 31.02
C LEU A 656 6.55 -10.61 31.34
N LEU A 657 7.04 -9.39 31.07
CA LEU A 657 8.40 -8.97 31.36
C LEU A 657 8.65 -8.92 32.87
N GLY A 658 7.70 -8.38 33.65
CA GLY A 658 7.77 -8.31 35.12
C GLY A 658 7.62 -9.66 35.83
N ASN A 659 7.13 -10.69 35.17
CA ASN A 659 6.94 -12.02 35.77
C ASN A 659 8.16 -12.92 35.57
N SER A 660 8.94 -13.18 36.63
CA SER A 660 10.13 -14.04 36.59
C SER A 660 9.83 -15.52 36.28
N LYS A 661 8.56 -15.94 36.34
CA LYS A 661 8.13 -17.30 35.99
C LYS A 661 7.79 -17.45 34.50
N VAL A 662 7.74 -16.36 33.74
CA VAL A 662 7.78 -16.39 32.27
C VAL A 662 9.25 -16.36 31.88
N ASN A 663 9.81 -17.52 31.52
CA ASN A 663 11.25 -17.69 31.34
C ASN A 663 11.77 -17.05 30.05
N SER A 664 10.99 -17.18 28.97
CA SER A 664 11.35 -16.66 27.66
C SER A 664 10.14 -16.09 26.93
N LEU A 665 10.38 -15.05 26.13
CA LEU A 665 9.37 -14.39 25.30
C LEU A 665 9.96 -14.17 23.91
N VAL A 666 9.27 -14.65 22.88
CA VAL A 666 9.64 -14.50 21.46
C VAL A 666 8.51 -13.79 20.74
N TRP A 667 8.82 -12.78 19.93
CA TRP A 667 7.88 -12.23 18.96
C TRP A 667 8.11 -12.87 17.59
N ALA A 668 7.06 -13.45 17.03
CA ALA A 668 7.09 -14.27 15.82
C ALA A 668 6.39 -13.64 14.62
N GLY A 669 5.79 -12.45 14.78
CA GLY A 669 5.08 -11.76 13.70
C GLY A 669 4.02 -12.63 13.03
N TYR A 670 3.98 -12.57 11.70
CA TYR A 670 3.28 -13.49 10.80
C TYR A 670 4.32 -14.24 9.95
N PRO A 671 4.69 -15.48 10.31
CA PRO A 671 5.91 -16.12 9.81
C PRO A 671 5.77 -16.90 8.48
N GLY A 672 4.63 -16.79 7.78
CA GLY A 672 4.45 -17.37 6.45
C GLY A 672 4.41 -18.91 6.42
N GLN A 673 4.67 -19.49 5.24
CA GLN A 673 4.39 -20.90 4.95
C GLN A 673 5.17 -21.92 5.79
N ALA A 674 6.38 -21.56 6.20
CA ALA A 674 7.29 -22.42 6.96
C ALA A 674 7.44 -21.98 8.43
N GLY A 675 6.55 -21.11 8.92
CA GLY A 675 6.71 -20.45 10.20
C GLY A 675 6.83 -21.38 11.42
N GLY A 676 6.09 -22.50 11.45
CA GLY A 676 6.22 -23.48 12.51
C GLY A 676 7.60 -24.16 12.56
N ASN A 677 8.19 -24.43 11.39
CA ASN A 677 9.55 -25.00 11.30
C ASN A 677 10.59 -23.99 11.79
N ALA A 678 10.48 -22.73 11.35
CA ALA A 678 11.36 -21.65 11.78
C ALA A 678 11.30 -21.44 13.29
N LEU A 679 10.08 -21.38 13.86
CA LEU A 679 9.89 -21.23 15.29
C LEU A 679 10.51 -22.40 16.07
N ARG A 680 10.29 -23.65 15.64
CA ARG A 680 10.91 -24.81 16.30
C ARG A 680 12.43 -24.68 16.33
N ASP A 681 13.04 -24.38 15.19
CA ASP A 681 14.50 -24.30 15.07
C ASP A 681 15.11 -23.17 15.88
N ILE A 682 14.39 -22.05 16.03
CA ILE A 682 14.76 -21.04 17.01
C ILE A 682 14.69 -21.64 18.42
N LEU A 683 13.55 -22.21 18.82
CA LEU A 683 13.34 -22.65 20.20
C LEU A 683 14.32 -23.74 20.65
N ASP A 684 14.77 -24.65 19.80
CA ASP A 684 15.78 -25.68 20.15
C ASP A 684 17.22 -25.31 19.73
N GLY A 685 17.43 -24.08 19.27
CA GLY A 685 18.73 -23.55 18.86
C GLY A 685 19.32 -24.24 17.64
N THR A 686 18.51 -24.85 16.77
CA THR A 686 18.96 -25.36 15.45
C THR A 686 19.29 -24.19 14.55
N ARG A 687 18.55 -23.09 14.75
CA ARG A 687 18.89 -21.77 14.28
C ARG A 687 19.04 -20.83 15.46
N THR A 688 19.84 -19.79 15.25
CA THR A 688 20.04 -18.71 16.20
C THR A 688 19.07 -17.59 15.91
N ILE A 689 18.84 -16.73 16.91
CA ILE A 689 17.93 -15.59 16.81
C ILE A 689 18.71 -14.28 16.91
N ALA A 690 18.40 -13.36 16.01
CA ALA A 690 19.08 -12.06 15.92
C ALA A 690 18.18 -10.92 15.38
N GLY A 691 16.90 -11.21 15.09
CA GLY A 691 15.96 -10.16 14.68
C GLY A 691 15.81 -9.10 15.76
N ARG A 692 15.42 -7.89 15.35
CA ARG A 692 15.17 -6.74 16.22
C ARG A 692 13.79 -6.16 15.92
N LEU A 693 13.11 -5.64 16.93
CA LEU A 693 11.79 -5.02 16.75
C LEU A 693 11.88 -3.82 15.76
N PRO A 694 11.12 -3.81 14.66
CA PRO A 694 11.07 -2.67 13.74
C PRO A 694 10.03 -1.61 14.17
N VAL A 695 9.44 -1.79 15.34
CA VAL A 695 8.42 -0.93 15.95
C VAL A 695 8.63 -0.89 17.46
N THR A 696 8.13 0.16 18.10
CA THR A 696 8.12 0.31 19.55
C THR A 696 6.97 -0.50 20.16
N GLN A 697 7.23 -1.17 21.29
CA GLN A 697 6.18 -1.75 22.12
C GLN A 697 5.74 -0.73 23.17
N TYR A 698 4.55 -0.17 22.98
CA TYR A 698 3.96 0.84 23.86
C TYR A 698 3.24 0.21 25.05
N PRO A 699 3.20 0.88 26.22
CA PRO A 699 2.35 0.47 27.32
C PRO A 699 0.87 0.77 26.99
N ALA A 700 -0.05 0.02 27.61
CA ALA A 700 -1.47 0.11 27.31
C ALA A 700 -2.05 1.53 27.44
N ASN A 701 -1.61 2.30 28.44
CA ASN A 701 -2.07 3.67 28.68
C ASN A 701 -1.70 4.66 27.56
N TYR A 702 -0.72 4.33 26.69
CA TYR A 702 -0.41 5.17 25.53
C TYR A 702 -1.64 5.43 24.66
N THR A 703 -2.54 4.44 24.53
CA THR A 703 -3.74 4.60 23.68
C THR A 703 -4.75 5.60 24.24
N ASP A 704 -4.68 5.89 25.55
CA ASP A 704 -5.52 6.89 26.23
C ASP A 704 -4.87 8.28 26.23
N GLU A 705 -3.55 8.34 26.04
CA GLU A 705 -2.76 9.59 26.06
C GLU A 705 -2.75 10.33 24.72
N VAL A 706 -3.03 9.63 23.61
CA VAL A 706 -3.05 10.23 22.27
C VAL A 706 -4.15 9.66 21.39
N SER A 707 -4.85 10.53 20.68
CA SER A 707 -5.83 10.14 19.66
C SER A 707 -5.14 9.41 18.51
N ILE A 708 -5.71 8.32 17.99
CA ILE A 708 -5.17 7.66 16.78
C ILE A 708 -5.14 8.61 15.57
N PHE A 709 -6.08 9.56 15.54
CA PHE A 709 -6.25 10.54 14.47
C PHE A 709 -5.26 11.71 14.51
N ASP A 710 -4.49 11.85 15.58
CA ASP A 710 -3.46 12.91 15.64
C ASP A 710 -2.26 12.53 14.75
N PRO A 711 -1.96 13.30 13.69
CA PRO A 711 -0.82 13.07 12.81
C PRO A 711 0.51 13.59 13.38
N GLY A 712 0.49 14.33 14.49
CA GLY A 712 1.67 14.87 15.14
C GLY A 712 2.60 13.79 15.69
N LEU A 713 3.91 13.98 15.50
CA LEU A 713 4.95 13.07 15.99
C LEU A 713 5.61 13.60 17.26
N ARG A 714 5.79 14.91 17.33
CA ARG A 714 6.49 15.59 18.43
C ARG A 714 5.62 15.63 19.69
N PRO A 715 6.24 15.57 20.88
CA PRO A 715 5.48 15.63 22.11
C PRO A 715 4.87 17.03 22.33
N ILE A 716 3.58 17.05 22.63
CA ILE A 716 2.80 18.21 23.09
C ILE A 716 1.94 17.80 24.30
N SER A 717 1.01 18.64 24.76
CA SER A 717 0.25 18.39 26.00
C SER A 717 -0.58 17.09 25.99
N ASP A 718 -1.10 16.73 24.82
CA ASP A 718 -2.05 15.63 24.54
C ASP A 718 -1.49 14.63 23.51
N ASN A 719 -0.18 14.65 23.33
CA ASN A 719 0.57 13.67 22.55
C ASN A 719 1.92 13.48 23.25
N PRO A 720 2.22 12.29 23.81
CA PRO A 720 3.47 12.05 24.55
C PRO A 720 4.69 11.88 23.63
N GLY A 721 4.53 12.13 22.32
CA GLY A 721 5.48 11.81 21.27
C GLY A 721 5.17 10.44 20.66
N ARG A 722 5.49 10.28 19.38
CA ARG A 722 5.27 9.05 18.61
C ARG A 722 6.56 8.49 18.05
N THR A 723 6.58 7.19 17.78
CA THR A 723 7.78 6.41 17.42
C THR A 723 8.88 6.49 18.49
N TYR A 724 9.93 5.69 18.32
CA TYR A 724 11.13 5.76 19.16
C TYR A 724 11.86 7.12 19.09
N MET A 725 11.62 7.92 18.06
CA MET A 725 12.28 9.22 17.89
C MET A 725 11.79 10.24 18.91
N TRP A 726 10.55 10.12 19.39
CA TRP A 726 9.91 11.14 20.22
C TRP A 726 9.28 10.62 21.51
N TYR A 727 8.98 9.31 21.60
CA TYR A 727 8.40 8.71 22.80
C TYR A 727 9.47 8.22 23.79
N THR A 728 9.28 8.50 25.09
CA THR A 728 10.33 8.32 26.12
C THR A 728 10.15 7.11 27.04
N THR A 729 8.98 6.45 27.05
CA THR A 729 8.65 5.41 28.04
C THR A 729 8.12 4.10 27.43
N PRO A 730 8.83 3.50 26.45
CA PRO A 730 8.42 2.23 25.85
C PRO A 730 8.49 1.07 26.84
N VAL A 731 7.65 0.05 26.65
CA VAL A 731 7.80 -1.26 27.32
C VAL A 731 9.04 -1.96 26.78
N LEU A 732 9.18 -2.01 25.45
CA LEU A 732 10.41 -2.38 24.75
C LEU A 732 10.64 -1.40 23.59
N PRO A 733 11.85 -0.83 23.45
CA PRO A 733 12.13 0.16 22.41
C PRO A 733 12.24 -0.48 21.02
N PHE A 734 11.98 0.31 19.97
CA PHE A 734 12.43 0.01 18.60
C PHE A 734 13.89 -0.48 18.61
N GLY A 735 14.20 -1.54 17.88
CA GLY A 735 15.53 -2.13 17.81
C GLY A 735 15.87 -3.12 18.93
N HIS A 736 14.96 -3.37 19.88
CA HIS A 736 15.16 -4.41 20.91
C HIS A 736 15.18 -5.81 20.31
N GLY A 737 16.11 -6.64 20.78
CA GLY A 737 16.28 -8.04 20.38
C GLY A 737 17.47 -8.66 21.09
N LEU A 738 17.28 -9.87 21.62
CA LEU A 738 18.30 -10.62 22.35
C LEU A 738 18.88 -11.76 21.50
N HIS A 739 19.99 -12.31 21.95
CA HIS A 739 20.69 -13.42 21.32
C HIS A 739 20.85 -14.61 22.29
N TYR A 740 21.25 -15.77 21.78
CA TYR A 740 21.68 -16.92 22.60
C TYR A 740 23.15 -16.84 23.05
N THR A 741 23.83 -15.76 22.70
CA THR A 741 25.21 -15.50 23.07
C THR A 741 25.36 -14.04 23.50
N ASN A 742 26.55 -13.68 23.99
CA ASN A 742 26.89 -12.32 24.36
C ASN A 742 27.98 -11.79 23.43
N PHE A 743 27.98 -10.48 23.22
CA PHE A 743 28.93 -9.78 22.36
C PHE A 743 29.66 -8.67 23.11
N THR A 744 30.87 -8.35 22.66
CA THR A 744 31.59 -7.13 23.03
C THR A 744 31.93 -6.33 21.78
N PHE A 745 32.11 -5.02 21.97
CA PHE A 745 32.16 -4.06 20.88
C PHE A 745 33.38 -3.15 21.00
N ALA A 746 33.94 -2.78 19.86
CA ALA A 746 34.97 -1.73 19.79
C ALA A 746 34.86 -0.96 18.47
N TRP A 747 34.93 0.36 18.53
CA TRP A 747 35.08 1.17 17.33
C TRP A 747 36.39 0.78 16.61
N SER A 748 36.29 0.46 15.32
CA SER A 748 37.45 0.21 14.46
C SER A 748 37.75 1.40 13.55
N ALA A 749 36.72 2.16 13.18
CA ALA A 749 36.85 3.48 12.56
C ALA A 749 35.68 4.37 13.00
N VAL A 750 36.00 5.62 13.34
CA VAL A 750 35.03 6.66 13.70
C VAL A 750 35.20 7.86 12.78
N PRO A 751 34.18 8.72 12.64
CA PRO A 751 34.31 9.98 11.92
C PRO A 751 35.37 10.90 12.54
N SER A 752 35.74 11.96 11.82
CA SER A 752 36.51 13.07 12.41
C SER A 752 35.72 13.69 13.56
N SER A 753 36.42 14.17 14.60
CA SER A 753 35.80 14.84 15.75
C SER A 753 35.17 16.18 15.39
N THR A 754 35.54 16.75 14.25
CA THR A 754 35.00 18.02 13.76
C THR A 754 34.93 18.02 12.24
N TYR A 755 33.82 18.54 11.71
CA TYR A 755 33.66 18.85 10.30
C TYR A 755 33.19 20.28 10.14
N GLU A 756 33.67 20.95 9.10
CA GLU A 756 33.12 22.23 8.67
C GLU A 756 32.11 21.96 7.53
N ILE A 757 30.91 22.54 7.63
CA ILE A 757 29.77 22.22 6.75
C ILE A 757 30.07 22.56 5.28
N SER A 758 30.72 23.69 5.01
CA SER A 758 31.05 24.07 3.62
C SER A 758 32.05 23.08 2.98
N THR A 759 32.95 22.52 3.77
CA THR A 759 33.93 21.51 3.34
C THR A 759 33.24 20.20 2.99
N LEU A 760 32.28 19.76 3.82
CA LEU A 760 31.44 18.58 3.54
C LEU A 760 30.68 18.71 2.22
N LEU A 761 30.24 19.92 1.88
CA LEU A 761 29.45 20.20 0.69
C LEU A 761 30.28 20.43 -0.58
N SER A 762 31.58 20.71 -0.46
CA SER A 762 32.45 21.08 -1.58
C SER A 762 32.55 20.02 -2.70
N GLY A 763 32.24 18.76 -2.39
CA GLY A 763 32.19 17.64 -3.34
C GLY A 763 30.83 16.95 -3.42
N ALA A 764 29.75 17.60 -3.00
CA ALA A 764 28.43 16.98 -2.96
C ALA A 764 27.91 16.58 -4.35
N LEU A 765 27.21 15.45 -4.40
CA LEU A 765 26.46 15.01 -5.56
C LEU A 765 25.30 15.98 -5.85
N SER A 766 24.72 15.86 -7.05
CA SER A 766 23.55 16.64 -7.46
C SER A 766 22.35 16.44 -6.51
N ILE A 767 22.19 15.24 -5.98
CA ILE A 767 21.28 14.94 -4.87
C ILE A 767 22.11 14.93 -3.58
N ILE A 768 22.24 16.11 -2.96
CA ILE A 768 23.21 16.38 -1.88
C ILE A 768 23.14 15.34 -0.76
N GLU A 769 21.94 15.01 -0.28
CA GLU A 769 21.72 14.09 0.84
C GLU A 769 22.26 12.66 0.61
N THR A 770 22.44 12.24 -0.65
CA THR A 770 22.97 10.91 -1.00
C THR A 770 24.50 10.87 -1.01
N THR A 771 25.14 12.02 -0.86
CA THR A 771 26.61 12.13 -0.80
C THR A 771 27.12 11.44 0.46
N ALA A 772 27.91 10.38 0.30
CA ALA A 772 28.62 9.77 1.41
C ALA A 772 29.68 10.74 1.94
N PHE A 773 29.79 10.87 3.28
CA PHE A 773 30.83 11.72 3.90
C PHE A 773 31.71 10.97 4.89
N SER A 774 31.24 9.85 5.45
CA SER A 774 32.00 9.05 6.40
C SER A 774 31.53 7.60 6.40
N THR A 775 32.43 6.70 6.77
CA THR A 775 32.11 5.29 7.05
C THR A 775 32.54 5.01 8.49
N VAL A 776 31.63 4.50 9.29
CA VAL A 776 31.86 4.12 10.68
C VAL A 776 31.90 2.61 10.75
N THR A 777 32.88 2.05 11.47
CA THR A 777 32.98 0.60 11.63
C THR A 777 33.12 0.21 13.09
N ALA A 778 32.41 -0.84 13.48
CA ALA A 778 32.45 -1.41 14.82
C ALA A 778 32.76 -2.90 14.75
N LYS A 779 33.80 -3.32 15.44
CA LYS A 779 34.14 -4.73 15.62
C LYS A 779 33.19 -5.33 16.64
N VAL A 780 32.55 -6.42 16.28
CA VAL A 780 31.66 -7.24 17.13
C VAL A 780 32.38 -8.55 17.43
N THR A 781 32.61 -8.85 18.70
CA THR A 781 33.26 -10.09 19.13
C THR A 781 32.26 -10.95 19.89
N ASN A 782 32.04 -12.18 19.43
CA ASN A 782 31.19 -13.13 20.14
C ASN A 782 31.98 -13.74 21.31
N ILE A 783 31.60 -13.42 22.54
CA ILE A 783 32.29 -13.88 23.75
C ILE A 783 31.60 -15.08 24.43
N GLY A 784 30.50 -15.58 23.86
CA GLY A 784 29.82 -16.78 24.33
C GLY A 784 30.21 -18.04 23.56
N SER A 785 29.53 -19.15 23.86
CA SER A 785 29.82 -20.48 23.33
C SER A 785 29.00 -20.87 22.10
N ILE A 786 28.02 -20.06 21.71
CA ILE A 786 27.08 -20.31 20.60
C ILE A 786 27.37 -19.29 19.50
N GLY A 787 27.57 -19.75 18.26
CA GLY A 787 27.67 -18.84 17.10
C GLY A 787 26.35 -18.13 16.86
N SER A 788 26.37 -16.90 16.35
CA SER A 788 25.13 -16.13 16.11
C SER A 788 25.36 -15.04 15.09
N ASP A 789 24.30 -14.73 14.33
CA ASP A 789 24.18 -13.47 13.61
C ASP A 789 24.16 -12.29 14.59
N TYR A 790 24.44 -11.09 14.09
CA TYR A 790 24.31 -9.84 14.83
C TYR A 790 23.78 -8.73 13.93
N VAL A 791 22.71 -8.06 14.36
CA VAL A 791 22.22 -6.82 13.72
C VAL A 791 22.72 -5.64 14.53
N GLY A 792 23.42 -4.69 13.93
CA GLY A 792 23.82 -3.43 14.57
C GLY A 792 23.02 -2.25 14.03
N LEU A 793 22.44 -1.44 14.92
CA LEU A 793 21.70 -0.23 14.56
C LEU A 793 22.50 1.01 14.96
N LEU A 794 22.85 1.86 13.99
CA LEU A 794 23.57 3.10 14.24
C LEU A 794 22.58 4.27 14.25
N PHE A 795 22.46 4.90 15.42
CA PHE A 795 21.63 6.08 15.64
C PHE A 795 22.46 7.36 15.70
N ILE A 796 21.86 8.48 15.33
CA ILE A 796 22.38 9.83 15.55
C ILE A 796 21.44 10.62 16.47
N SER A 797 22.00 11.46 17.34
CA SER A 797 21.23 12.43 18.15
C SER A 797 21.99 13.74 18.32
N THR A 798 21.27 14.79 18.71
CA THR A 798 21.82 16.12 19.02
C THR A 798 20.89 16.82 20.03
N THR A 799 21.44 17.76 20.79
CA THR A 799 20.69 18.60 21.75
C THR A 799 20.84 20.10 21.48
N ASP A 800 21.61 20.48 20.46
CA ASP A 800 21.98 21.87 20.16
C ASP A 800 22.02 22.23 18.66
N ALA A 801 21.84 21.26 17.76
CA ALA A 801 21.85 21.51 16.31
C ALA A 801 20.43 21.52 15.73
N GLY A 802 19.96 22.68 15.26
CA GLY A 802 18.67 22.86 14.59
C GLY A 802 17.48 23.14 15.52
N PRO A 803 16.23 23.14 15.02
CA PRO A 803 15.07 23.57 15.80
C PRO A 803 14.71 22.59 16.93
N SER A 804 14.24 23.14 18.06
CA SER A 804 13.59 22.37 19.13
C SER A 804 12.14 22.01 18.73
N PRO A 805 11.57 20.89 19.24
CA PRO A 805 12.21 19.86 20.06
C PRO A 805 13.21 19.02 19.28
N TYR A 806 14.18 18.44 20.00
CA TYR A 806 15.17 17.52 19.44
C TYR A 806 14.65 16.09 19.52
N PRO A 807 14.83 15.27 18.46
CA PRO A 807 14.52 13.85 18.55
C PRO A 807 15.45 13.20 19.58
N ILE A 808 14.95 12.17 20.27
CA ILE A 808 15.74 11.34 21.20
C ILE A 808 16.94 10.77 20.45
N LYS A 809 16.68 10.24 19.26
CA LYS A 809 17.64 9.74 18.28
C LYS A 809 16.94 9.41 16.96
N ALA A 810 17.70 9.27 15.88
CA ALA A 810 17.22 8.81 14.56
C ALA A 810 18.16 7.74 13.99
N LEU A 811 17.62 6.70 13.37
CA LEU A 811 18.39 5.65 12.70
C LEU A 811 19.01 6.24 11.42
N VAL A 812 20.32 6.05 11.25
CA VAL A 812 21.06 6.60 10.10
C VAL A 812 21.77 5.54 9.29
N SER A 813 21.98 4.36 9.87
CA SER A 813 22.55 3.20 9.20
C SER A 813 22.31 1.95 10.03
N TYR A 814 22.36 0.79 9.40
CA TYR A 814 22.38 -0.50 10.07
C TYR A 814 23.14 -1.50 9.22
N ASP A 815 23.56 -2.60 9.83
CA ASP A 815 24.24 -3.70 9.16
C ASP A 815 23.93 -5.02 9.88
N ARG A 816 23.99 -6.14 9.15
CA ARG A 816 23.77 -7.48 9.67
C ARG A 816 24.97 -8.36 9.35
N LEU A 817 25.57 -8.89 10.41
CA LEU A 817 26.64 -9.90 10.36
C LEU A 817 26.02 -11.28 10.53
N PHE A 818 26.63 -12.29 9.90
CA PHE A 818 26.12 -13.65 9.90
C PHE A 818 27.08 -14.61 10.58
N ASP A 819 26.54 -15.49 11.41
CA ASP A 819 27.23 -16.67 11.95
C ASP A 819 28.60 -16.38 12.60
N ILE A 820 28.68 -15.30 13.40
CA ILE A 820 29.88 -14.95 14.17
C ILE A 820 30.14 -16.09 15.16
N LYS A 821 31.17 -16.88 14.91
CA LYS A 821 31.50 -18.07 15.71
C LYS A 821 31.95 -17.67 17.12
N SER A 822 31.87 -18.62 18.05
CA SER A 822 32.35 -18.44 19.42
C SER A 822 33.82 -17.99 19.43
N ASN A 823 34.11 -16.93 20.19
CA ASN A 823 35.42 -16.25 20.28
C ASN A 823 35.93 -15.62 18.97
N ASP A 824 35.10 -15.57 17.93
CA ASP A 824 35.44 -14.91 16.68
C ASP A 824 34.94 -13.47 16.67
N SER A 825 35.37 -12.71 15.68
CA SER A 825 34.93 -11.33 15.50
C SER A 825 34.66 -11.01 14.04
N ASP A 826 33.69 -10.14 13.83
CA ASP A 826 33.41 -9.57 12.52
C ASP A 826 33.13 -8.05 12.68
N THR A 827 32.95 -7.32 11.58
CA THR A 827 32.94 -5.86 11.57
C THR A 827 31.70 -5.30 10.87
N LEU A 828 30.87 -4.60 11.65
CA LEU A 828 29.76 -3.81 11.14
C LEU A 828 30.31 -2.61 10.35
N THR A 829 29.70 -2.33 9.20
CA THR A 829 30.08 -1.20 8.34
C THR A 829 28.89 -0.28 8.07
N PHE A 830 28.95 0.92 8.63
CA PHE A 830 27.88 1.92 8.52
C PHE A 830 28.29 3.04 7.57
N SER A 831 27.55 3.18 6.47
CA SER A 831 27.76 4.27 5.52
C SER A 831 26.90 5.47 5.91
N LEU A 832 27.55 6.60 6.21
CA LEU A 832 26.87 7.86 6.55
C LEU A 832 26.87 8.82 5.36
N THR A 833 25.73 9.46 5.14
CA THR A 833 25.54 10.43 4.06
C THR A 833 25.25 11.82 4.61
N LEU A 834 25.35 12.85 3.79
CA LEU A 834 24.96 14.21 4.21
C LEU A 834 23.49 14.26 4.66
N GLY A 835 22.64 13.38 4.12
CA GLY A 835 21.26 13.18 4.58
C GLY A 835 21.16 12.69 6.04
N SER A 836 22.09 11.86 6.51
CA SER A 836 22.11 11.42 7.92
C SER A 836 22.39 12.54 8.93
N LEU A 837 22.92 13.68 8.47
CA LEU A 837 23.17 14.88 9.29
C LEU A 837 22.01 15.88 9.20
N ALA A 838 21.14 15.73 8.22
CA ALA A 838 20.10 16.71 7.93
C ALA A 838 18.95 16.59 8.92
N ARG A 839 18.47 17.75 9.38
CA ARG A 839 17.19 17.87 10.09
C ARG A 839 16.24 18.71 9.26
N VAL A 840 14.95 18.63 9.58
CA VAL A 840 13.92 19.34 8.83
C VAL A 840 13.57 20.65 9.53
N ALA A 841 13.59 21.76 8.79
CA ALA A 841 13.14 23.07 9.24
C ALA A 841 11.61 23.14 9.34
N THR A 842 11.07 24.16 10.02
CA THR A 842 9.61 24.31 10.20
C THR A 842 8.82 24.43 8.90
N ASN A 843 9.46 24.87 7.82
CA ASN A 843 8.88 24.96 6.48
C ASN A 843 8.98 23.64 5.67
N GLY A 844 9.50 22.55 6.25
CA GLY A 844 9.69 21.26 5.59
C GLY A 844 11.03 21.08 4.86
N SER A 845 11.89 22.09 4.80
CA SER A 845 13.17 21.99 4.09
C SER A 845 14.22 21.22 4.88
N PHE A 846 15.09 20.47 4.20
CA PHE A 846 16.19 19.74 4.85
C PHE A 846 17.43 20.61 4.95
N VAL A 847 17.98 20.71 6.17
CA VAL A 847 19.08 21.60 6.53
C VAL A 847 20.09 20.85 7.39
N ILE A 848 21.38 21.03 7.10
CA ILE A 848 22.46 20.59 7.98
C ILE A 848 22.76 21.74 8.94
N TYR A 849 22.63 21.48 10.24
CA TYR A 849 22.84 22.48 11.29
C TYR A 849 24.19 22.28 11.98
N PRO A 850 24.91 23.37 12.33
CA PRO A 850 26.08 23.27 13.20
C PRO A 850 25.66 22.88 14.62
N GLY A 851 26.55 22.21 15.34
CA GLY A 851 26.31 21.74 16.71
C GLY A 851 26.96 20.39 16.97
N THR A 852 26.63 19.80 18.12
CA THR A 852 27.19 18.54 18.60
C THR A 852 26.27 17.38 18.25
N TYR A 853 26.84 16.37 17.62
CA TYR A 853 26.15 15.14 17.25
C TYR A 853 26.77 13.96 17.99
N VAL A 854 25.93 12.99 18.34
CA VAL A 854 26.34 11.75 18.99
C VAL A 854 25.89 10.58 18.14
N LEU A 855 26.84 9.75 17.72
CA LEU A 855 26.57 8.43 17.15
C LEU A 855 26.49 7.41 18.27
N THR A 856 25.48 6.55 18.21
CA THR A 856 25.26 5.49 19.20
C THR A 856 24.95 4.18 18.50
N LEU A 857 25.67 3.12 18.87
CA LEU A 857 25.36 1.75 18.46
C LEU A 857 24.35 1.13 19.46
N ASP A 858 23.17 0.79 18.96
CA ASP A 858 22.04 0.15 19.67
C ASP A 858 21.38 0.99 20.80
N ASN A 859 20.42 0.40 21.54
CA ASN A 859 19.55 1.12 22.49
C ASN A 859 20.20 1.38 23.86
N GLU A 860 20.83 0.37 24.44
CA GLU A 860 21.77 0.53 25.56
C GLU A 860 23.14 0.67 24.92
N PRO A 861 23.69 1.91 24.83
CA PRO A 861 24.73 2.22 23.88
C PRO A 861 25.92 1.27 24.05
N ALA A 862 26.06 0.32 23.13
CA ALA A 862 27.20 -0.58 23.08
C ALA A 862 28.48 0.24 22.88
N LEU A 863 28.37 1.28 22.05
CA LEU A 863 29.39 2.28 21.79
C LEU A 863 28.72 3.63 21.54
N SER A 864 29.42 4.71 21.92
CA SER A 864 29.04 6.08 21.56
C SER A 864 30.25 6.86 21.05
N TYR A 865 30.02 7.82 20.16
CA TYR A 865 31.05 8.73 19.65
C TYR A 865 30.46 10.11 19.36
N SER A 866 31.09 11.18 19.86
CA SER A 866 30.63 12.56 19.63
C SER A 866 31.52 13.27 18.62
N PHE A 867 30.90 14.06 17.75
CA PHE A 867 31.58 14.94 16.81
C PHE A 867 30.81 16.26 16.66
N THR A 868 31.47 17.28 16.12
CA THR A 868 30.88 18.62 15.98
C THR A 868 30.85 19.07 14.53
N LEU A 869 29.74 19.64 14.09
CA LEU A 869 29.63 20.39 12.84
C LEU A 869 29.81 21.90 13.12
N THR A 870 30.67 22.55 12.34
CA THR A 870 30.93 23.99 12.43
C THR A 870 30.62 24.70 11.11
N GLY A 871 30.55 26.03 11.14
CA GLY A 871 30.15 26.84 10.00
C GLY A 871 28.66 27.23 10.05
N PRO A 872 28.14 27.90 9.02
CA PRO A 872 26.73 28.26 8.93
C PRO A 872 25.87 27.03 8.65
N GLU A 873 24.63 27.04 9.15
CA GLU A 873 23.61 26.08 8.69
C GLU A 873 23.45 26.16 7.18
N THR A 874 23.25 25.02 6.53
CA THR A 874 23.17 24.97 5.07
C THR A 874 21.99 24.15 4.60
N LEU A 875 21.14 24.78 3.77
CA LEU A 875 20.04 24.15 3.06
C LEU A 875 20.58 23.11 2.07
N ILE A 876 20.12 21.87 2.19
CA ILE A 876 20.47 20.80 1.23
C ILE A 876 19.30 20.41 0.33
N GLU A 877 18.07 20.69 0.76
CA GLU A 877 16.88 20.53 -0.06
C GLU A 877 15.81 21.55 0.35
N SER A 878 15.40 22.39 -0.60
CA SER A 878 14.20 23.21 -0.46
C SER A 878 12.98 22.36 -0.82
N VAL A 879 12.08 22.14 0.12
CA VAL A 879 10.84 21.41 -0.15
C VAL A 879 9.74 22.40 -0.55
N PRO A 880 9.01 22.15 -1.67
CA PRO A 880 7.84 22.94 -2.01
C PRO A 880 6.83 22.92 -0.85
N ILE A 881 6.41 24.09 -0.41
CA ILE A 881 5.42 24.22 0.67
C ILE A 881 4.06 23.80 0.10
N PRO A 882 3.25 23.02 0.84
CA PRO A 882 1.87 22.77 0.48
C PRO A 882 1.20 24.12 0.17
N PRO A 883 0.38 24.22 -0.89
CA PRO A 883 -0.44 25.40 -1.06
C PRO A 883 -1.20 25.55 0.25
N THR A 884 -0.97 26.64 0.97
CA THR A 884 -1.93 27.03 1.98
C THR A 884 -3.23 27.12 1.21
N VAL A 885 -4.24 26.35 1.59
CA VAL A 885 -5.60 26.72 1.23
C VAL A 885 -5.77 28.05 1.94
N ALA A 886 -5.36 29.13 1.27
CA ALA A 886 -5.66 30.46 1.71
C ALA A 886 -7.17 30.40 1.84
N PRO A 887 -7.71 30.58 3.06
CA PRO A 887 -9.13 30.74 3.17
C PRO A 887 -9.51 31.84 2.17
N PRO A 888 -10.62 31.71 1.40
CA PRO A 888 -10.97 32.70 0.40
C PRO A 888 -10.87 34.06 1.07
N SER A 889 -10.07 34.97 0.49
CA SER A 889 -9.77 36.25 1.13
C SER A 889 -11.10 36.96 1.43
N ILE A 890 -11.49 36.99 2.71
CA ILE A 890 -12.75 37.57 3.12
C ILE A 890 -12.62 39.10 3.09
N LEU A 891 -13.46 39.75 2.30
CA LEU A 891 -13.61 41.21 2.31
C LEU A 891 -14.81 41.56 3.19
N HIS A 892 -14.58 42.19 4.32
CA HIS A 892 -15.67 42.67 5.19
C HIS A 892 -16.38 43.85 4.52
N LEU A 893 -17.62 43.63 4.07
CA LEU A 893 -18.42 44.62 3.33
C LEU A 893 -19.16 45.63 4.23
N GLY A 894 -19.07 45.49 5.56
CA GLY A 894 -19.73 46.32 6.56
C GLY A 894 -20.77 45.57 7.40
N CYS A 895 -21.29 46.24 8.43
CA CYS A 895 -22.44 45.76 9.20
C CYS A 895 -23.73 46.15 8.45
N TYR A 896 -24.66 45.23 8.27
CA TYR A 896 -25.93 45.46 7.60
C TYR A 896 -27.06 45.12 8.56
N SER A 897 -28.08 45.96 8.62
CA SER A 897 -29.34 45.64 9.30
C SER A 897 -30.34 45.09 8.30
N ASP A 898 -31.04 44.03 8.69
CA ASP A 898 -32.11 43.47 7.88
C ASP A 898 -33.32 44.39 7.76
N GLY A 899 -33.86 44.46 6.54
CA GLY A 899 -35.07 45.23 6.22
C GLY A 899 -36.35 44.39 6.32
N SER A 900 -37.34 44.70 5.48
CA SER A 900 -38.57 43.88 5.36
C SER A 900 -38.33 42.46 4.83
N THR A 901 -37.15 42.21 4.26
CA THR A 901 -36.63 40.89 3.86
C THR A 901 -35.15 40.79 4.26
N ARG A 902 -34.69 39.56 4.54
CA ARG A 902 -33.28 39.26 4.90
C ARG A 902 -32.31 39.77 3.82
N THR A 903 -31.17 40.28 4.27
CA THR A 903 -30.09 40.81 3.44
C THR A 903 -29.45 39.70 2.60
N LEU A 904 -29.29 38.51 3.18
CA LEU A 904 -28.89 37.28 2.50
C LEU A 904 -29.99 36.22 2.67
N ASN A 905 -30.46 35.64 1.57
CA ASN A 905 -31.66 34.78 1.56
C ASN A 905 -31.46 33.43 0.84
N GLY A 906 -30.20 33.01 0.65
CA GLY A 906 -29.87 31.74 -0.03
C GLY A 906 -29.98 30.54 0.89
N SER A 907 -29.16 30.50 1.95
CA SER A 907 -29.13 29.41 2.93
C SER A 907 -28.80 29.94 4.33
N MET A 908 -29.17 29.19 5.37
CA MET A 908 -28.77 29.49 6.73
C MET A 908 -28.37 28.22 7.47
N THR A 909 -27.25 28.29 8.18
CA THR A 909 -26.81 27.28 9.14
C THR A 909 -26.59 27.93 10.51
N THR A 910 -26.83 27.16 11.57
CA THR A 910 -26.55 27.59 12.95
C THR A 910 -25.44 26.73 13.52
N ASN A 911 -24.36 27.36 13.96
CA ASN A 911 -23.21 26.71 14.55
C ASN A 911 -22.95 27.27 15.96
N THR A 912 -23.28 26.47 16.98
CA THR A 912 -23.27 26.93 18.37
C THR A 912 -21.88 26.98 18.99
N ASN A 913 -20.88 26.31 18.40
CA ASN A 913 -19.56 26.13 19.04
C ASN A 913 -18.37 26.58 18.19
N THR A 914 -18.49 26.65 16.86
CA THR A 914 -17.34 26.91 15.98
C THR A 914 -17.56 28.01 14.94
N ASN A 915 -18.63 28.80 15.05
CA ASN A 915 -18.91 29.85 14.08
C ASN A 915 -17.85 30.95 14.13
N THR A 916 -17.23 31.27 13.00
CA THR A 916 -16.31 32.41 12.78
C THR A 916 -16.60 33.03 11.40
N PRO A 917 -16.17 34.27 11.11
CA PRO A 917 -16.36 34.87 9.78
C PRO A 917 -15.73 34.03 8.67
N GLN A 918 -14.59 33.41 8.97
CA GLN A 918 -13.87 32.56 8.03
C GLN A 918 -14.61 31.25 7.75
N GLU A 919 -15.11 30.59 8.80
CA GLU A 919 -15.87 29.34 8.71
C GLU A 919 -17.18 29.54 7.94
N CYS A 920 -17.88 30.64 8.23
CA CYS A 920 -19.11 30.97 7.53
C CYS A 920 -18.84 31.28 6.04
N ALA A 921 -17.78 32.03 5.73
CA ALA A 921 -17.39 32.29 4.35
C ALA A 921 -17.02 31.01 3.59
N LEU A 922 -16.29 30.09 4.22
CA LEU A 922 -15.98 28.78 3.65
C LEU A 922 -17.25 27.96 3.40
N THR A 923 -18.14 27.89 4.39
CA THR A 923 -19.42 27.17 4.30
C THR A 923 -20.28 27.70 3.14
N CYS A 924 -20.40 29.02 3.02
CA CYS A 924 -21.16 29.64 1.94
C CYS A 924 -20.49 29.46 0.58
N HIS A 925 -19.15 29.57 0.52
CA HIS A 925 -18.40 29.37 -0.72
C HIS A 925 -18.51 27.92 -1.22
N ALA A 926 -18.35 26.94 -0.34
CA ALA A 926 -18.54 25.52 -0.65
C ALA A 926 -19.96 25.23 -1.16
N SER A 927 -20.95 25.98 -0.66
CA SER A 927 -22.35 25.92 -1.10
C SER A 927 -22.64 26.71 -2.38
N GLY A 928 -21.62 27.28 -3.04
CA GLY A 928 -21.73 28.03 -4.29
C GLY A 928 -22.22 29.46 -4.16
N TYR A 929 -22.25 30.02 -2.95
CA TYR A 929 -22.68 31.40 -2.68
C TYR A 929 -21.51 32.39 -2.69
N GLN A 930 -21.77 33.62 -3.13
CA GLN A 930 -20.77 34.69 -3.23
C GLN A 930 -20.62 35.48 -1.92
N TYR A 931 -21.68 35.56 -1.12
CA TYR A 931 -21.75 36.36 0.10
C TYR A 931 -22.06 35.46 1.30
N ALA A 932 -21.42 35.79 2.42
CA ALA A 932 -21.65 35.21 3.73
C ALA A 932 -21.94 36.34 4.72
N GLY A 933 -22.85 36.10 5.67
CA GLY A 933 -23.24 37.04 6.72
C GLY A 933 -23.42 36.30 8.03
N LEU A 934 -23.05 36.93 9.14
CA LEU A 934 -23.12 36.32 10.47
C LEU A 934 -24.12 37.09 11.32
N GLU A 935 -24.90 36.37 12.13
CA GLU A 935 -25.91 36.94 13.03
C GLU A 935 -25.87 36.22 14.39
N TYR A 936 -26.18 36.95 15.48
CA TYR A 936 -26.27 36.40 16.84
C TYR A 936 -25.04 35.64 17.38
N GLY A 937 -23.87 35.80 16.77
CA GLY A 937 -22.65 35.08 17.14
C GLY A 937 -22.55 33.64 16.63
N ARG A 938 -23.65 33.04 16.17
CA ARG A 938 -23.76 31.59 15.89
C ARG A 938 -24.46 31.25 14.57
N GLU A 939 -25.10 32.21 13.92
CA GLU A 939 -25.78 31.97 12.64
C GLU A 939 -24.86 32.37 11.49
N CYS A 940 -24.92 31.59 10.41
CA CYS A 940 -24.23 31.82 9.16
C CYS A 940 -25.25 31.83 8.03
N TRP A 941 -25.40 32.97 7.38
CA TRP A 941 -26.32 33.23 6.28
C TRP A 941 -25.55 33.34 4.97
N CYS A 942 -25.99 32.64 3.94
CA CYS A 942 -25.38 32.62 2.62
C CYS A 942 -26.29 33.27 1.57
N GLY A 943 -25.71 33.92 0.57
CA GLY A 943 -26.46 34.45 -0.56
C GLY A 943 -25.61 34.69 -1.80
N SER A 944 -26.21 34.61 -2.98
CA SER A 944 -25.53 34.94 -4.25
C SER A 944 -25.56 36.44 -4.54
N ASN A 945 -26.39 37.21 -3.84
CA ASN A 945 -26.52 38.66 -3.96
C ASN A 945 -26.86 39.28 -2.59
N ILE A 946 -26.54 40.56 -2.39
CA ILE A 946 -27.04 41.36 -1.26
C ILE A 946 -28.39 41.96 -1.67
N SER A 947 -29.45 41.68 -0.90
CA SER A 947 -30.80 42.21 -1.16
C SER A 947 -30.83 43.74 -1.11
N SER A 948 -31.66 44.37 -1.95
CA SER A 948 -31.89 45.82 -1.93
C SER A 948 -32.58 46.32 -0.64
N SER A 949 -33.08 45.40 0.20
CA SER A 949 -33.63 45.71 1.52
C SER A 949 -32.58 45.82 2.63
N GLY A 950 -31.35 45.36 2.39
CA GLY A 950 -30.27 45.45 3.37
C GLY A 950 -29.71 46.87 3.44
N VAL A 951 -29.63 47.43 4.65
CA VAL A 951 -29.15 48.80 4.88
C VAL A 951 -27.84 48.75 5.64
N ILE A 952 -26.82 49.48 5.16
CA ILE A 952 -25.55 49.61 5.89
C ILE A 952 -25.81 50.29 7.24
N SER A 953 -25.38 49.62 8.30
CA SER A 953 -25.52 50.03 9.70
C SER A 953 -24.16 50.44 10.26
N ASP A 954 -24.18 51.06 11.45
CA ASP A 954 -22.95 51.37 12.17
C ASP A 954 -22.25 50.07 12.59
N ALA A 955 -20.92 50.01 12.44
CA ALA A 955 -20.14 48.82 12.78
C ALA A 955 -20.28 48.41 14.25
N SER A 956 -20.58 49.36 15.14
CA SER A 956 -20.84 49.09 16.57
C SER A 956 -22.10 48.26 16.83
N ASN A 957 -23.00 48.12 15.85
CA ASN A 957 -24.18 47.26 15.98
C ASN A 957 -23.88 45.77 15.71
N CYS A 958 -22.74 45.46 15.09
CA CYS A 958 -22.28 44.08 14.89
C CYS A 958 -21.28 43.69 16.00
N ASP A 959 -21.77 43.68 17.24
CA ASP A 959 -20.97 43.54 18.47
C ASP A 959 -20.98 42.13 19.09
N HIS A 960 -21.72 41.17 18.52
CA HIS A 960 -21.75 39.81 19.03
C HIS A 960 -20.43 39.08 18.79
N LYS A 961 -19.92 38.42 19.83
CA LYS A 961 -18.73 37.57 19.71
C LYS A 961 -19.04 36.24 19.02
N CYS A 962 -18.10 35.82 18.19
CA CYS A 962 -18.18 34.53 17.51
C CYS A 962 -18.06 33.37 18.50
N THR A 963 -18.87 32.32 18.32
CA THR A 963 -18.81 31.12 19.17
C THR A 963 -17.52 30.32 18.98
N GLY A 964 -16.94 30.36 17.78
CA GLY A 964 -15.65 29.72 17.48
C GLY A 964 -14.41 30.57 17.80
N ASN A 965 -14.57 31.88 18.03
CA ASN A 965 -13.45 32.78 18.34
C ASN A 965 -13.93 34.08 19.02
N PHE A 966 -13.76 34.19 20.34
CA PHE A 966 -14.26 35.33 21.11
C PHE A 966 -13.56 36.68 20.83
N GLU A 967 -12.46 36.68 20.08
CA GLU A 967 -11.77 37.91 19.65
C GLU A 967 -12.45 38.54 18.42
N GLU A 968 -13.23 37.78 17.66
CA GLU A 968 -13.90 38.23 16.44
C GLU A 968 -15.38 38.61 16.65
N SER A 969 -15.93 39.40 15.72
CA SER A 969 -17.35 39.78 15.72
C SER A 969 -18.14 39.00 14.66
N CYS A 970 -19.27 38.43 15.06
CA CYS A 970 -20.15 37.58 14.26
C CYS A 970 -21.59 38.11 14.28
N GLY A 971 -21.76 39.34 13.77
CA GLY A 971 -23.07 39.98 13.61
C GLY A 971 -23.56 40.73 14.85
N GLY A 972 -24.85 41.02 14.87
CA GLY A 972 -25.55 41.80 15.90
C GLY A 972 -27.01 41.37 16.04
N TYR A 973 -27.81 42.19 16.72
CA TYR A 973 -29.27 42.06 16.71
C TYR A 973 -29.86 42.81 15.50
N TYR A 974 -30.44 42.06 14.55
CA TYR A 974 -31.17 42.52 13.34
C TYR A 974 -30.42 43.39 12.33
#